data_AF-A0A7W8VKY3-F1
#
_entry.id   AF-A0A7W8VKY3-F1
#
_cell.length_a   1.000
_cell.length_b   1.000
_cell.length_c   1.000
_cell.angle_alpha   90.00
_cell.angle_beta   90.00
_cell.angle_gamma   90.00
#
_symmetry.space_group_name_H-M   'P 1'
#
loop_
_entity.id
_entity.type
_entity.pdbx_description
1 polymer ?
#
loop_
_entity_poly.entity_id
_entity_poly.type
_entity_poly.pdbx_seq_one_letter_code
_entity_poly.pdbx_strand_id
1 'polypeptide(L)'
;MKALNLKRNLIWIAMVAVVFASCSKKKKYEESRTAEESISTFDMLNGFKAEVYATEPNVTDPVELTFDEEGNAYVIEMGDYPYKAVKGQGKGQIRKLIDKDHDGKIDTSVIFASKLESGTSILPWEGGLLVTAAPNIFFMKDTTGDGKADIKEVLFAGFFEDNSEAQITSLRYGIDNWIYANNGGMAGEITFSRKPNAPALQIKGGDFRFRLDKGLFEVESGAGQYGLDMDDLGHRFYTNNSRHISNSPIAGRYLKRHDHMNFKSVVNIYAAEPIMYQATPAPWWRAERTKARNANFEKEKLDRKEYAEGRFTAASGGTIYAGDAYPKEFYGSSFIGDVAGSLVHRDIIEIGNDGPFFNAKRSAKEEKREFIASTDPWFRPCNFTLGYDGNLYMVDMYRQHIETPVSIPDSLKMDMDFMRGNNFGRIYRIVSTEAKAQKSLPPHMRNQFGQELVAYLGHPNRWWRLNAQRIIIERKDKSAIPALVKMFNEDKNPISRLHALYTLEGLDALNAELVGKALTDANAGLREHGAILSERFPELAGQLVKTIADPVGLVSLQATLSAGQLKAGQVVPAFASLIEKKYKDMWFSNAVLSSNPGSSFELVDQLAKNGAFFTAPDSAKLAFVKNISTIIGSRKSGAEVSKLLAFFSSPAVKTDQKWVQEGLNGLATGFKKSKNKEGNAAIAATLKKLEGSAVAENKKAYQDAAEALKGS
;
A
#
# COMPACT_ATOMS: atom_id res chain seq x y z
N MET A 1 31.90 -75.81 20.12
CA MET A 1 32.04 -75.04 18.86
C MET A 1 30.75 -74.34 18.38
N LYS A 2 29.55 -74.94 18.47
CA LYS A 2 28.29 -74.30 17.98
C LYS A 2 27.85 -73.04 18.76
N ALA A 3 28.07 -72.97 20.07
CA ALA A 3 27.66 -71.81 20.89
C ALA A 3 28.53 -70.55 20.66
N LEU A 4 29.79 -70.71 20.25
CA LEU A 4 30.70 -69.59 19.99
C LEU A 4 30.38 -68.90 18.64
N ASN A 5 29.93 -69.67 17.65
CA ASN A 5 29.50 -69.15 16.35
C ASN A 5 28.17 -68.38 16.42
N LEU A 6 27.26 -68.77 17.33
CA LEU A 6 25.98 -68.07 17.48
C LEU A 6 26.16 -66.66 18.09
N LYS A 7 27.02 -66.54 19.12
CA LYS A 7 27.37 -65.22 19.71
C LYS A 7 28.11 -64.32 18.71
N ARG A 8 29.00 -64.88 17.89
CA ARG A 8 29.73 -64.11 16.86
C ARG A 8 28.80 -63.61 15.75
N ASN A 9 27.82 -64.41 15.34
CA ASN A 9 26.84 -64.01 14.33
C ASN A 9 25.82 -62.99 14.87
N LEU A 10 25.41 -63.09 16.14
CA LEU A 10 24.56 -62.09 16.79
C LEU A 10 25.26 -60.73 16.95
N ILE A 11 26.56 -60.71 17.25
CA ILE A 11 27.37 -59.49 17.31
C ILE A 11 27.53 -58.87 15.92
N TRP A 12 27.74 -59.67 14.87
CA TRP A 12 27.80 -59.19 13.49
C TRP A 12 26.45 -58.64 13.00
N ILE A 13 25.32 -59.28 13.32
CA ILE A 13 23.98 -58.79 12.96
C ILE A 13 23.66 -57.50 13.74
N ALA A 14 24.04 -57.40 15.01
CA ALA A 14 23.87 -56.19 15.80
C ALA A 14 24.78 -55.03 15.31
N MET A 15 26.03 -55.31 14.91
CA MET A 15 26.91 -54.30 14.30
C MET A 15 26.40 -53.85 12.93
N VAL A 16 25.91 -54.76 12.09
CA VAL A 16 25.30 -54.42 10.80
C VAL A 16 24.02 -53.61 11.01
N ALA A 17 23.17 -53.96 11.97
CA ALA A 17 21.98 -53.18 12.32
C ALA A 17 22.30 -51.79 12.87
N VAL A 18 23.37 -51.63 13.66
CA VAL A 18 23.85 -50.33 14.16
C VAL A 18 24.51 -49.49 13.06
N VAL A 19 25.18 -50.11 12.09
CA VAL A 19 25.76 -49.43 10.91
C VAL A 19 24.66 -48.99 9.93
N PHE A 20 23.60 -49.78 9.73
CA PHE A 20 22.43 -49.37 8.93
C PHE A 20 21.57 -48.32 9.64
N ALA A 21 21.45 -48.37 10.98
CA ALA A 21 20.75 -47.34 11.75
C ALA A 21 21.55 -46.03 11.87
N SER A 22 22.88 -46.06 11.78
CA SER A 22 23.75 -44.86 11.79
C SER A 22 23.91 -44.19 10.42
N CYS A 23 23.37 -44.77 9.35
CA CYS A 23 23.45 -44.20 7.99
C CYS A 23 22.14 -43.65 7.44
N SER A 24 21.07 -43.56 8.25
CA SER A 24 19.95 -42.70 7.90
C SER A 24 20.35 -41.24 8.16
N LYS A 25 20.94 -40.59 7.15
CA LYS A 25 21.06 -39.12 7.15
C LYS A 25 19.69 -38.56 7.51
N LYS A 26 19.59 -37.86 8.65
CA LYS A 26 18.36 -37.18 9.07
C LYS A 26 17.86 -36.36 7.88
N LYS A 27 16.64 -36.64 7.38
CA LYS A 27 16.08 -35.88 6.24
C LYS A 27 16.08 -34.40 6.62
N LYS A 28 16.80 -33.58 5.87
CA LYS A 28 16.94 -32.14 6.13
C LYS A 28 15.64 -31.37 5.89
N TYR A 29 14.75 -31.91 5.06
CA TYR A 29 13.48 -31.30 4.66
C TYR A 29 12.34 -32.32 4.74
N GLU A 30 11.15 -31.85 5.10
CA GLU A 30 9.92 -32.62 5.05
C GLU A 30 9.40 -32.75 3.61
N GLU A 31 8.64 -33.80 3.33
CA GLU A 31 7.92 -33.97 2.06
C GLU A 31 6.61 -33.17 2.06
N SER A 32 6.08 -32.93 0.86
CA SER A 32 4.76 -32.32 0.66
C SER A 32 3.64 -33.17 1.26
N ARG A 33 2.57 -32.51 1.69
CA ARG A 33 1.30 -33.10 2.16
C ARG A 33 0.21 -32.94 1.08
N THR A 34 -0.93 -33.61 1.21
CA THR A 34 -2.14 -33.21 0.47
C THR A 34 -2.72 -31.91 1.02
N ALA A 35 -3.69 -31.31 0.32
CA ALA A 35 -4.37 -30.10 0.80
C ALA A 35 -5.09 -30.34 2.13
N GLU A 36 -5.81 -31.46 2.26
CA GLU A 36 -6.52 -31.84 3.49
C GLU A 36 -5.55 -32.15 4.64
N GLU A 37 -4.45 -32.85 4.36
CA GLU A 37 -3.40 -33.12 5.35
C GLU A 37 -2.75 -31.81 5.83
N SER A 38 -2.53 -30.85 4.93
CA SER A 38 -1.97 -29.55 5.29
C SER A 38 -2.95 -28.73 6.14
N ILE A 39 -4.24 -28.70 5.82
CA ILE A 39 -5.27 -28.07 6.67
C ILE A 39 -5.25 -28.67 8.08
N SER A 40 -5.03 -29.97 8.22
CA SER A 40 -4.95 -30.62 9.54
C SER A 40 -3.77 -30.15 10.41
N THR A 41 -2.78 -29.46 9.81
CA THR A 41 -1.64 -28.86 10.52
C THR A 41 -1.88 -27.43 10.99
N PHE A 42 -3.01 -26.81 10.63
CA PHE A 42 -3.33 -25.43 10.98
C PHE A 42 -3.81 -25.34 12.42
N ASP A 43 -3.08 -24.56 13.24
CA ASP A 43 -3.61 -23.97 14.46
C ASP A 43 -4.30 -22.65 14.10
N MET A 44 -5.63 -22.71 13.95
CA MET A 44 -6.45 -21.59 13.52
C MET A 44 -7.30 -21.05 14.66
N LEU A 45 -7.64 -19.76 14.59
CA LEU A 45 -8.51 -19.12 15.55
C LEU A 45 -9.85 -19.86 15.65
N ASN A 46 -10.30 -20.12 16.89
CA ASN A 46 -11.60 -20.73 17.16
C ASN A 46 -12.74 -19.96 16.47
N GLY A 47 -13.73 -20.69 15.95
CA GLY A 47 -14.83 -20.10 15.20
C GLY A 47 -14.61 -20.04 13.69
N PHE A 48 -13.49 -20.58 13.19
CA PHE A 48 -13.15 -20.64 11.78
C PHE A 48 -12.72 -22.04 11.35
N LYS A 49 -12.93 -22.34 10.06
CA LYS A 49 -12.36 -23.52 9.38
C LYS A 49 -11.88 -23.13 7.98
N ALA A 50 -10.92 -23.88 7.45
CA ALA A 50 -10.42 -23.75 6.08
C ALA A 50 -11.00 -24.89 5.24
N GLU A 51 -11.45 -24.56 4.04
CA GLU A 51 -11.99 -25.50 3.06
C GLU A 51 -11.17 -25.40 1.78
N VAL A 52 -10.91 -26.53 1.12
CA VAL A 52 -10.20 -26.53 -0.17
C VAL A 52 -11.12 -25.92 -1.23
N TYR A 53 -10.73 -24.77 -1.78
CA TYR A 53 -11.40 -24.17 -2.93
C TYR A 53 -10.79 -24.72 -4.23
N ALA A 54 -9.46 -24.65 -4.38
CA ALA A 54 -8.75 -25.17 -5.53
C ALA A 54 -7.40 -25.78 -5.13
N THR A 55 -7.00 -26.84 -5.82
CA THR A 55 -5.70 -27.51 -5.67
C THR A 55 -5.28 -28.07 -7.03
N GLU A 56 -4.13 -28.71 -7.11
CA GLU A 56 -3.63 -29.39 -8.30
C GLU A 56 -4.61 -30.47 -8.81
N PRO A 57 -4.73 -30.68 -10.13
CA PRO A 57 -4.03 -30.00 -11.22
C PRO A 57 -4.70 -28.68 -11.66
N ASN A 58 -5.77 -28.25 -10.98
CA ASN A 58 -6.56 -27.09 -11.39
C ASN A 58 -5.83 -25.76 -11.14
N VAL A 59 -4.92 -25.73 -10.16
CA VAL A 59 -4.04 -24.61 -9.85
C VAL A 59 -2.64 -25.08 -9.42
N THR A 60 -1.61 -24.34 -9.81
CA THR A 60 -0.18 -24.53 -9.43
C THR A 60 0.51 -23.18 -9.31
N ASP A 61 1.38 -22.97 -8.31
CA ASP A 61 2.08 -21.70 -8.04
C ASP A 61 1.19 -20.45 -8.01
N PRO A 62 0.02 -20.47 -7.34
CA PRO A 62 -0.85 -19.31 -7.36
C PRO A 62 -0.28 -18.15 -6.53
N VAL A 63 -0.47 -16.93 -7.02
CA VAL A 63 -0.01 -15.70 -6.33
C VAL A 63 -1.09 -14.62 -6.17
N GLU A 64 -2.14 -14.64 -7.00
CA GLU A 64 -3.28 -13.72 -6.92
C GLU A 64 -4.54 -14.46 -7.39
N LEU A 65 -5.67 -14.21 -6.72
CA LEU A 65 -7.01 -14.66 -7.09
C LEU A 65 -7.92 -13.44 -7.22
N THR A 66 -8.84 -13.45 -8.18
CA THR A 66 -9.92 -12.45 -8.24
C THR A 66 -11.22 -13.07 -8.74
N PHE A 67 -12.33 -12.42 -8.41
CA PHE A 67 -13.67 -12.76 -8.92
C PHE A 67 -14.17 -11.63 -9.80
N ASP A 68 -14.60 -11.94 -11.03
CA ASP A 68 -15.26 -10.99 -11.92
C ASP A 68 -16.73 -10.78 -11.55
N GLU A 69 -17.37 -9.81 -12.20
CA GLU A 69 -18.77 -9.43 -11.96
C GLU A 69 -19.81 -10.52 -12.30
N GLU A 70 -19.37 -11.62 -12.92
CA GLU A 70 -20.18 -12.82 -13.20
C GLU A 70 -19.93 -13.93 -12.16
N GLY A 71 -18.99 -13.74 -11.24
CA GLY A 71 -18.58 -14.73 -10.24
C GLY A 71 -17.50 -15.69 -10.72
N ASN A 72 -16.93 -15.48 -11.91
CA ASN A 72 -15.83 -16.32 -12.38
C ASN A 72 -14.57 -16.01 -11.58
N ALA A 73 -13.89 -17.06 -11.14
CA ALA A 73 -12.58 -16.96 -10.49
C ALA A 73 -11.45 -17.01 -11.52
N TYR A 74 -10.50 -16.08 -11.41
CA TYR A 74 -9.25 -16.09 -12.17
C TYR A 74 -8.07 -16.11 -11.22
N VAL A 75 -7.05 -16.91 -11.53
CA VAL A 75 -5.83 -17.03 -10.72
C VAL A 75 -4.59 -16.77 -11.58
N ILE A 76 -3.63 -16.02 -11.05
CA ILE A 76 -2.28 -15.93 -11.62
C ILE A 76 -1.43 -17.05 -11.04
N GLU A 77 -0.74 -17.76 -11.91
CA GLU A 77 0.27 -18.76 -11.59
C GLU A 77 1.67 -18.23 -11.97
N MET A 78 2.61 -18.25 -11.03
CA MET A 78 3.95 -17.67 -11.20
C MET A 78 5.03 -18.75 -11.44
N GLY A 79 4.88 -19.54 -12.50
CA GLY A 79 5.74 -20.70 -12.79
C GLY A 79 7.23 -20.40 -13.07
N ASP A 80 7.61 -19.12 -13.21
CA ASP A 80 9.01 -18.69 -13.34
C ASP A 80 9.73 -18.54 -11.99
N TYR A 81 8.97 -18.37 -10.90
CA TYR A 81 9.53 -18.10 -9.58
C TYR A 81 10.35 -19.30 -9.05
N PRO A 82 11.51 -19.05 -8.41
CA PRO A 82 12.08 -17.76 -7.98
C PRO A 82 13.05 -17.11 -8.97
N TYR A 83 13.07 -17.55 -10.23
CA TYR A 83 13.97 -17.02 -11.23
C TYR A 83 13.30 -15.92 -12.06
N LYS A 84 14.14 -15.06 -12.68
CA LYS A 84 13.63 -14.10 -13.67
C LYS A 84 13.11 -14.87 -14.87
N ALA A 85 11.90 -14.53 -15.34
CA ALA A 85 11.35 -15.08 -16.57
C ALA A 85 12.30 -14.84 -17.75
N VAL A 86 12.48 -15.84 -18.61
CA VAL A 86 13.22 -15.67 -19.85
C VAL A 86 12.31 -14.94 -20.84
N LYS A 87 12.77 -13.80 -21.37
CA LYS A 87 12.00 -12.98 -22.31
C LYS A 87 11.48 -13.80 -23.50
N GLY A 88 10.19 -13.69 -23.76
CA GLY A 88 9.45 -14.46 -24.78
C GLY A 88 9.12 -15.91 -24.39
N GLN A 89 9.56 -16.37 -23.22
CA GLN A 89 9.44 -17.74 -22.74
C GLN A 89 8.90 -17.82 -21.29
N GLY A 90 8.14 -16.81 -20.86
CA GLY A 90 7.50 -16.81 -19.54
C GLY A 90 6.70 -18.09 -19.30
N LYS A 91 6.80 -18.61 -18.08
CA LYS A 91 6.08 -19.81 -17.62
C LYS A 91 4.84 -19.46 -16.82
N GLY A 92 4.65 -18.19 -16.48
CA GLY A 92 3.44 -17.72 -15.83
C GLY A 92 2.20 -17.85 -16.71
N GLN A 93 1.04 -17.99 -16.08
CA GLN A 93 -0.24 -18.11 -16.76
C GLN A 93 -1.39 -17.59 -15.90
N ILE A 94 -2.53 -17.29 -16.53
CA ILE A 94 -3.80 -17.03 -15.86
C ILE A 94 -4.72 -18.20 -16.15
N ARG A 95 -5.33 -18.77 -15.12
CA ARG A 95 -6.40 -19.75 -15.27
C ARG A 95 -7.74 -19.16 -14.87
N LYS A 96 -8.78 -19.53 -15.62
CA LYS A 96 -10.17 -19.40 -15.20
C LYS A 96 -10.56 -20.70 -14.48
N LEU A 97 -11.00 -20.59 -13.24
CA LEU A 97 -11.42 -21.72 -12.42
C LEU A 97 -12.93 -21.93 -12.55
N ILE A 98 -13.37 -23.18 -12.64
CA ILE A 98 -14.76 -23.55 -12.91
C ILE A 98 -15.25 -24.51 -11.83
N ASP A 99 -16.22 -24.03 -11.06
CA ASP A 99 -17.07 -24.78 -10.14
C ASP A 99 -18.41 -25.04 -10.86
N LYS A 100 -18.65 -26.29 -11.26
CA LYS A 100 -19.79 -26.68 -12.11
C LYS A 100 -21.06 -26.98 -11.31
N ASP A 101 -20.92 -27.42 -10.07
CA ASP A 101 -22.05 -27.82 -9.22
C ASP A 101 -22.36 -26.79 -8.12
N HIS A 102 -21.55 -25.74 -8.02
CA HIS A 102 -21.67 -24.62 -7.09
C HIS A 102 -21.58 -25.08 -5.63
N ASP A 103 -20.73 -26.08 -5.35
CA ASP A 103 -20.44 -26.56 -4.01
C ASP A 103 -19.33 -25.74 -3.30
N GLY A 104 -18.66 -24.84 -4.03
CA GLY A 104 -17.54 -24.04 -3.54
C GLY A 104 -16.20 -24.74 -3.65
N LYS A 105 -16.08 -25.77 -4.49
CA LYS A 105 -14.84 -26.44 -4.89
C LYS A 105 -14.69 -26.39 -6.40
N ILE A 106 -13.47 -26.14 -6.86
CA ILE A 106 -13.17 -26.08 -8.29
C ILE A 106 -13.05 -27.49 -8.87
N ASP A 107 -13.92 -27.79 -9.84
CA ASP A 107 -13.90 -29.05 -10.61
C ASP A 107 -12.81 -29.06 -11.67
N THR A 108 -12.67 -27.95 -12.40
CA THR A 108 -11.78 -27.87 -13.56
C THR A 108 -11.28 -26.44 -13.79
N SER A 109 -10.28 -26.27 -14.65
CA SER A 109 -9.78 -24.96 -15.05
C SER A 109 -9.42 -24.90 -16.52
N VAL A 110 -9.46 -23.68 -17.08
CA VAL A 110 -9.03 -23.37 -18.45
C VAL A 110 -7.92 -22.34 -18.39
N ILE A 111 -6.89 -22.50 -19.22
CA ILE A 111 -5.84 -21.48 -19.37
C ILE A 111 -6.44 -20.30 -20.13
N PHE A 112 -6.70 -19.21 -19.41
CA PHE A 112 -7.22 -17.97 -19.99
C PHE A 112 -6.14 -17.23 -20.77
N ALA A 113 -4.93 -17.13 -20.19
CA ALA A 113 -3.77 -16.56 -20.86
C ALA A 113 -2.51 -17.33 -20.47
N SER A 114 -1.59 -17.53 -21.41
CA SER A 114 -0.31 -18.22 -21.17
C SER A 114 0.88 -17.33 -21.51
N LYS A 115 2.08 -17.80 -21.18
CA LYS A 115 3.36 -17.11 -21.48
C LYS A 115 3.44 -15.71 -20.87
N LEU A 116 2.99 -15.59 -19.62
CA LEU A 116 3.16 -14.37 -18.83
C LEU A 116 4.54 -14.37 -18.21
N GLU A 117 5.25 -13.26 -18.39
CA GLU A 117 6.53 -13.02 -17.72
C GLU A 117 6.22 -12.38 -16.36
N SER A 118 6.47 -13.12 -15.28
CA SER A 118 6.32 -12.62 -13.90
C SER A 118 4.99 -11.90 -13.63
N GLY A 119 3.86 -12.56 -13.88
CA GLY A 119 2.54 -12.01 -13.52
C GLY A 119 2.40 -11.86 -12.00
N THR A 120 1.88 -10.72 -11.53
CA THR A 120 1.83 -10.39 -10.10
C THR A 120 0.44 -10.02 -9.58
N SER A 121 -0.44 -9.45 -10.39
CA SER A 121 -1.78 -9.03 -9.96
C SER A 121 -2.77 -8.91 -11.11
N ILE A 122 -4.06 -9.12 -10.81
CA ILE A 122 -5.17 -9.05 -11.75
C ILE A 122 -6.33 -8.24 -11.17
N LEU A 123 -7.03 -7.49 -12.03
CA LEU A 123 -8.25 -6.75 -11.69
C LEU A 123 -9.27 -6.88 -12.83
N PRO A 124 -10.52 -7.31 -12.57
CA PRO A 124 -11.57 -7.29 -13.58
C PRO A 124 -11.89 -5.87 -14.06
N TRP A 125 -12.02 -5.70 -15.37
CA TRP A 125 -12.30 -4.41 -16.03
C TRP A 125 -12.99 -4.63 -17.37
N GLU A 126 -14.12 -3.96 -17.64
CA GLU A 126 -14.86 -3.99 -18.93
C GLU A 126 -15.07 -5.42 -19.51
N GLY A 127 -15.36 -6.39 -18.63
CA GLY A 127 -15.52 -7.80 -18.98
C GLY A 127 -14.24 -8.54 -19.42
N GLY A 128 -13.08 -7.93 -19.20
CA GLY A 128 -11.75 -8.54 -19.30
C GLY A 128 -10.97 -8.39 -17.99
N LEU A 129 -9.65 -8.51 -18.06
CA LEU A 129 -8.72 -8.41 -16.95
C LEU A 129 -7.63 -7.38 -17.25
N LEU A 130 -7.37 -6.50 -16.29
CA LEU A 130 -6.09 -5.80 -16.19
C LEU A 130 -5.09 -6.72 -15.50
N VAL A 131 -3.87 -6.82 -16.03
CA VAL A 131 -2.84 -7.77 -15.57
C VAL A 131 -1.51 -7.05 -15.41
N THR A 132 -0.93 -7.03 -14.21
CA THR A 132 0.46 -6.61 -14.01
C THR A 132 1.39 -7.77 -14.30
N ALA A 133 2.32 -7.55 -15.25
CA ALA A 133 3.39 -8.46 -15.61
C ALA A 133 4.52 -7.58 -16.14
N ALA A 134 5.42 -7.17 -15.24
CA ALA A 134 6.47 -6.21 -15.54
C ALA A 134 7.27 -6.65 -16.78
N PRO A 135 7.54 -5.74 -17.73
CA PRO A 135 7.55 -4.29 -17.59
C PRO A 135 6.22 -3.62 -17.99
N ASN A 136 5.11 -4.38 -18.05
CA ASN A 136 3.83 -3.93 -18.58
C ASN A 136 2.65 -4.11 -17.62
N ILE A 137 1.60 -3.33 -17.87
CA ILE A 137 0.22 -3.65 -17.48
C ILE A 137 -0.55 -3.95 -18.76
N PHE A 138 -1.19 -5.11 -18.82
CA PHE A 138 -1.98 -5.55 -19.98
C PHE A 138 -3.48 -5.39 -19.73
N PHE A 139 -4.25 -5.23 -20.82
CA PHE A 139 -5.68 -5.53 -20.86
C PHE A 139 -5.89 -6.82 -21.67
N MET A 140 -6.55 -7.81 -21.08
CA MET A 140 -6.81 -9.11 -21.70
C MET A 140 -8.29 -9.46 -21.65
N LYS A 141 -8.86 -9.98 -22.73
CA LYS A 141 -10.30 -10.27 -22.79
C LYS A 141 -10.59 -11.46 -23.69
N ASP A 142 -11.57 -12.26 -23.27
CA ASP A 142 -12.24 -13.26 -24.11
C ASP A 142 -13.50 -12.63 -24.72
N THR A 143 -13.54 -12.54 -26.04
CA THR A 143 -14.68 -12.05 -26.82
C THR A 143 -15.46 -13.17 -27.50
N THR A 144 -14.95 -14.40 -27.45
CA THR A 144 -15.52 -15.58 -28.12
C THR A 144 -16.35 -16.45 -27.17
N GLY A 145 -16.11 -16.35 -25.86
CA GLY A 145 -16.77 -17.14 -24.82
C GLY A 145 -16.16 -18.52 -24.61
N ASP A 146 -14.99 -18.83 -25.20
CA ASP A 146 -14.31 -20.12 -25.05
C ASP A 146 -13.45 -20.22 -23.77
N GLY A 147 -13.42 -19.16 -22.96
CA GLY A 147 -12.64 -19.07 -21.74
C GLY A 147 -11.18 -18.68 -21.94
N LYS A 148 -10.78 -18.25 -23.15
CA LYS A 148 -9.42 -17.85 -23.50
C LYS A 148 -9.37 -16.41 -24.00
N ALA A 149 -8.34 -15.67 -23.58
CA ALA A 149 -8.14 -14.32 -24.05
C ALA A 149 -7.69 -14.32 -25.53
N ASP A 150 -8.53 -13.80 -26.42
CA ASP A 150 -8.18 -13.46 -27.80
C ASP A 150 -7.65 -12.02 -27.94
N ILE A 151 -7.95 -11.15 -26.97
CA ILE A 151 -7.38 -9.80 -26.88
C ILE A 151 -6.25 -9.79 -25.84
N LYS A 152 -5.10 -9.23 -26.24
CA LYS A 152 -3.99 -8.86 -25.35
C LYS A 152 -3.38 -7.52 -25.78
N GLU A 153 -3.73 -6.46 -25.08
CA GLU A 153 -3.24 -5.09 -25.29
C GLU A 153 -2.18 -4.75 -24.23
N VAL A 154 -1.04 -4.20 -24.64
CA VAL A 154 -0.13 -3.50 -23.70
C VAL A 154 -0.76 -2.15 -23.40
N LEU A 155 -1.24 -1.96 -22.18
CA LEU A 155 -1.93 -0.74 -21.76
C LEU A 155 -0.93 0.29 -21.24
N PHE A 156 -0.10 -0.12 -20.28
CA PHE A 156 1.03 0.67 -19.79
C PHE A 156 2.33 -0.10 -19.92
N ALA A 157 3.43 0.60 -20.17
CA ALA A 157 4.76 0.03 -20.30
C ALA A 157 5.80 0.89 -19.59
N GLY A 158 6.96 0.31 -19.25
CA GLY A 158 8.11 1.01 -18.68
C GLY A 158 8.33 0.76 -17.17
N PHE A 159 7.68 -0.25 -16.60
CA PHE A 159 7.88 -0.64 -15.20
C PHE A 159 9.18 -1.44 -15.01
N PHE A 160 9.73 -1.38 -13.80
CA PHE A 160 10.93 -2.12 -13.42
C PHE A 160 10.69 -3.65 -13.39
N GLU A 161 11.60 -4.42 -13.99
CA GLU A 161 11.45 -5.87 -14.18
C GLU A 161 12.61 -6.74 -13.64
N ASP A 162 13.69 -6.13 -13.14
CA ASP A 162 14.95 -6.86 -12.83
C ASP A 162 14.94 -7.61 -11.49
N ASN A 163 13.95 -7.37 -10.63
CA ASN A 163 13.76 -8.13 -9.39
C ASN A 163 12.29 -8.50 -9.23
N SER A 164 11.98 -9.79 -9.21
CA SER A 164 10.61 -10.34 -9.06
C SER A 164 9.90 -9.93 -7.76
N GLU A 165 10.65 -9.60 -6.71
CA GLU A 165 10.10 -9.16 -5.42
C GLU A 165 9.74 -7.65 -5.39
N ALA A 166 10.13 -6.88 -6.40
CA ALA A 166 9.99 -5.42 -6.44
C ALA A 166 9.25 -4.89 -7.68
N GLN A 167 8.51 -5.76 -8.37
CA GLN A 167 7.74 -5.41 -9.56
C GLN A 167 6.41 -4.71 -9.20
N ILE A 168 5.83 -4.03 -10.18
CA ILE A 168 4.48 -3.48 -10.11
C ILE A 168 3.47 -4.59 -9.75
N THR A 169 2.59 -4.37 -8.77
CA THR A 169 1.67 -5.39 -8.24
C THR A 169 0.46 -4.78 -7.51
N SER A 170 -0.41 -5.62 -6.97
CA SER A 170 -1.57 -5.30 -6.13
C SER A 170 -2.53 -4.29 -6.74
N LEU A 171 -3.08 -4.60 -7.92
CA LEU A 171 -4.13 -3.76 -8.54
C LEU A 171 -5.37 -3.70 -7.63
N ARG A 172 -5.81 -2.50 -7.26
CA ARG A 172 -7.01 -2.29 -6.43
C ARG A 172 -7.84 -1.13 -6.96
N TYR A 173 -9.14 -1.37 -7.18
CA TYR A 173 -10.11 -0.33 -7.55
C TYR A 173 -10.60 0.39 -6.29
N GLY A 174 -10.39 1.71 -6.23
CA GLY A 174 -10.79 2.57 -5.12
C GLY A 174 -12.20 3.12 -5.26
N ILE A 175 -12.78 3.56 -4.13
CA ILE A 175 -14.07 4.25 -4.07
C ILE A 175 -14.11 5.52 -4.93
N ASP A 176 -12.94 6.12 -5.16
CA ASP A 176 -12.72 7.35 -5.92
C ASP A 176 -12.56 7.13 -7.44
N ASN A 177 -12.87 5.91 -7.90
CA ASN A 177 -12.75 5.43 -9.28
C ASN A 177 -11.31 5.29 -9.79
N TRP A 178 -10.29 5.51 -8.95
CA TRP A 178 -8.90 5.26 -9.31
C TRP A 178 -8.53 3.80 -9.12
N ILE A 179 -7.65 3.30 -9.99
CA ILE A 179 -6.97 2.02 -9.81
C ILE A 179 -5.58 2.30 -9.26
N TYR A 180 -5.23 1.64 -8.16
CA TYR A 180 -3.96 1.78 -7.47
C TYR A 180 -3.10 0.53 -7.67
N ALA A 181 -1.78 0.71 -7.72
CA ALA A 181 -0.81 -0.37 -7.82
C ALA A 181 0.46 -0.02 -7.03
N ASN A 182 0.98 -0.99 -6.27
CA ASN A 182 2.27 -0.87 -5.60
C ASN A 182 3.41 -1.02 -6.59
N ASN A 183 4.47 -0.21 -6.45
CA ASN A 183 5.64 -0.22 -7.34
C ASN A 183 6.97 -0.44 -6.58
N GLY A 184 6.94 -0.66 -5.26
CA GLY A 184 8.16 -0.83 -4.45
C GLY A 184 9.09 0.39 -4.47
N GLY A 185 8.63 1.54 -5.02
CA GLY A 185 9.40 2.77 -5.16
C GLY A 185 10.44 2.69 -6.28
N MET A 186 10.35 1.68 -7.14
CA MET A 186 11.26 1.47 -8.25
C MET A 186 11.15 2.59 -9.27
N ALA A 187 12.26 2.83 -9.99
CA ALA A 187 12.24 3.77 -11.10
C ALA A 187 11.50 3.17 -12.30
N GLY A 188 10.87 4.02 -13.10
CA GLY A 188 10.17 3.63 -14.33
C GLY A 188 9.76 4.86 -15.11
N GLU A 189 9.73 4.72 -16.44
CA GLU A 189 9.29 5.73 -17.38
C GLU A 189 7.99 5.28 -18.04
N ILE A 190 6.86 5.60 -17.41
CA ILE A 190 5.59 4.98 -17.74
C ILE A 190 4.95 5.67 -18.93
N THR A 191 4.64 4.88 -19.96
CA THR A 191 3.88 5.31 -21.14
C THR A 191 2.50 4.65 -21.17
N PHE A 192 1.52 5.34 -21.75
CA PHE A 192 0.14 4.85 -21.89
C PHE A 192 -0.21 4.71 -23.36
N SER A 193 -0.46 3.48 -23.82
CA SER A 193 -0.65 3.17 -25.25
C SER A 193 -1.84 3.90 -25.87
N ARG A 194 -2.91 4.11 -25.10
CA ARG A 194 -4.10 4.87 -25.53
C ARG A 194 -3.91 6.40 -25.51
N LYS A 195 -2.77 6.90 -25.04
CA LYS A 195 -2.35 8.32 -25.11
C LYS A 195 -0.87 8.43 -25.53
N PRO A 196 -0.51 8.07 -26.78
CA PRO A 196 0.88 7.97 -27.22
C PRO A 196 1.64 9.32 -27.24
N ASN A 197 0.92 10.44 -27.25
CA ASN A 197 1.50 11.78 -27.24
C ASN A 197 1.69 12.35 -25.83
N ALA A 198 1.25 11.65 -24.78
CA ALA A 198 1.48 12.08 -23.40
C ALA A 198 2.95 11.86 -23.02
N PRO A 199 3.59 12.78 -22.28
CA PRO A 199 4.96 12.57 -21.81
C PRO A 199 5.03 11.36 -20.87
N ALA A 200 6.17 10.65 -20.91
CA ALA A 200 6.40 9.54 -20.01
C ALA A 200 6.42 10.00 -18.54
N LEU A 201 5.76 9.25 -17.68
CA LEU A 201 5.65 9.56 -16.25
C LEU A 201 6.79 8.90 -15.48
N GLN A 202 7.56 9.71 -14.75
CA GLN A 202 8.63 9.25 -13.87
C GLN A 202 8.08 8.86 -12.50
N ILE A 203 8.13 7.57 -12.14
CA ILE A 203 7.47 7.05 -10.92
C ILE A 203 8.43 6.74 -9.75
N LYS A 204 9.71 7.09 -9.86
CA LYS A 204 10.72 6.75 -8.84
C LYS A 204 10.32 7.24 -7.45
N GLY A 205 10.39 6.33 -6.47
CA GLY A 205 10.10 6.59 -5.07
C GLY A 205 8.61 6.66 -4.72
N GLY A 206 7.72 6.38 -5.66
CA GLY A 206 6.28 6.31 -5.44
C GLY A 206 5.66 5.01 -5.97
N ASP A 207 4.37 4.88 -5.68
CA ASP A 207 3.46 3.91 -6.27
C ASP A 207 2.79 4.49 -7.53
N PHE A 208 1.94 3.72 -8.20
CA PHE A 208 1.29 4.12 -9.43
C PHE A 208 -0.23 4.10 -9.27
N ARG A 209 -0.92 5.07 -9.87
CA ARG A 209 -2.38 5.02 -9.99
C ARG A 209 -2.87 5.57 -11.33
N PHE A 210 -4.03 5.10 -11.78
CA PHE A 210 -4.62 5.50 -13.05
C PHE A 210 -6.15 5.43 -13.05
N ARG A 211 -6.77 6.17 -13.98
CA ARG A 211 -8.20 6.16 -14.31
C ARG A 211 -8.37 5.95 -15.80
N LEU A 212 -8.98 4.83 -16.18
CA LEU A 212 -9.20 4.52 -17.60
C LEU A 212 -10.40 5.28 -18.17
N ASP A 213 -11.43 5.52 -17.36
CA ASP A 213 -12.63 6.27 -17.76
C ASP A 213 -12.33 7.74 -18.15
N LYS A 214 -11.30 8.34 -17.53
CA LYS A 214 -10.79 9.69 -17.85
C LYS A 214 -9.43 9.71 -18.56
N GLY A 215 -8.79 8.56 -18.73
CA GLY A 215 -7.43 8.42 -19.26
C GLY A 215 -6.37 9.16 -18.44
N LEU A 216 -6.48 9.20 -17.12
CA LEU A 216 -5.52 9.84 -16.21
C LEU A 216 -4.55 8.81 -15.63
N PHE A 217 -3.31 9.20 -15.35
CA PHE A 217 -2.34 8.37 -14.66
C PHE A 217 -1.28 9.24 -13.99
N GLU A 218 -0.88 8.90 -12.77
CA GLU A 218 0.04 9.72 -11.97
C GLU A 218 0.79 8.91 -10.91
N VAL A 219 1.83 9.54 -10.34
CA VAL A 219 2.59 8.98 -9.22
C VAL A 219 1.76 9.11 -7.95
N GLU A 220 1.70 8.04 -7.17
CA GLU A 220 1.07 8.01 -5.88
C GLU A 220 2.10 7.85 -4.75
N SER A 221 1.76 8.32 -3.54
CA SER A 221 2.55 8.09 -2.33
C SER A 221 2.70 6.60 -2.05
N GLY A 222 3.84 6.24 -1.46
CA GLY A 222 4.27 4.86 -1.31
C GLY A 222 5.68 4.78 -0.72
N ALA A 223 6.33 3.62 -0.73
CA ALA A 223 6.03 2.50 -1.61
C ALA A 223 5.71 1.20 -0.89
N GLY A 224 4.54 0.64 -1.21
CA GLY A 224 4.20 -0.73 -0.85
C GLY A 224 4.93 -1.75 -1.74
N GLN A 225 5.06 -2.98 -1.25
CA GLN A 225 5.56 -4.13 -2.02
C GLN A 225 4.39 -5.05 -2.39
N TYR A 226 4.37 -6.31 -1.96
CA TYR A 226 3.41 -7.31 -2.44
C TYR A 226 1.97 -7.17 -1.91
N GLY A 227 1.71 -6.24 -0.98
CA GLY A 227 0.39 -6.03 -0.37
C GLY A 227 -0.15 -4.62 -0.49
N LEU A 228 -1.37 -4.47 -0.99
CA LEU A 228 -2.16 -3.24 -0.94
C LEU A 228 -3.64 -3.59 -0.84
N ASP A 229 -4.33 -2.91 0.08
CA ASP A 229 -5.78 -2.81 0.06
C ASP A 229 -6.22 -1.46 0.66
N MET A 230 -7.51 -1.17 0.58
CA MET A 230 -8.11 0.07 1.07
C MET A 230 -9.21 -0.25 2.08
N ASP A 231 -9.56 0.69 2.96
CA ASP A 231 -10.83 0.62 3.70
C ASP A 231 -12.00 1.14 2.84
N ASP A 232 -13.20 1.23 3.42
CA ASP A 232 -14.39 1.72 2.73
C ASP A 232 -14.35 3.19 2.31
N LEU A 233 -13.43 3.97 2.89
CA LEU A 233 -13.20 5.38 2.59
C LEU A 233 -12.01 5.56 1.63
N GLY A 234 -11.39 4.48 1.17
CA GLY A 234 -10.25 4.55 0.25
C GLY A 234 -8.91 4.86 0.94
N HIS A 235 -8.81 4.78 2.26
CA HIS A 235 -7.53 4.90 2.95
C HIS A 235 -6.66 3.69 2.62
N ARG A 236 -5.44 3.92 2.11
CA ARG A 236 -4.55 2.86 1.65
C ARG A 236 -3.73 2.26 2.79
N PHE A 237 -3.70 0.93 2.84
CA PHE A 237 -2.84 0.14 3.71
C PHE A 237 -2.02 -0.83 2.87
N TYR A 238 -0.72 -0.89 3.13
CA TYR A 238 0.17 -1.74 2.35
C TYR A 238 1.25 -2.37 3.21
N THR A 239 1.84 -3.42 2.66
CA THR A 239 2.83 -4.25 3.34
C THR A 239 4.18 -4.14 2.64
N ASN A 240 5.24 -4.37 3.40
CA ASN A 240 6.57 -4.69 2.90
C ASN A 240 7.14 -5.84 3.71
N ASN A 241 8.20 -6.48 3.22
CA ASN A 241 8.70 -7.75 3.76
C ASN A 241 8.91 -7.74 5.29
N SER A 242 9.34 -6.62 5.88
CA SER A 242 9.65 -6.50 7.31
C SER A 242 8.71 -5.57 8.10
N ARG A 243 7.75 -4.90 7.45
CA ARG A 243 6.71 -4.10 8.07
C ARG A 243 5.38 -4.52 7.45
N HIS A 244 4.67 -5.35 8.22
CA HIS A 244 3.45 -6.00 7.77
C HIS A 244 2.27 -5.04 7.57
N ILE A 245 2.32 -3.82 8.09
CA ILE A 245 1.27 -2.84 7.87
C ILE A 245 1.80 -1.40 7.91
N SER A 246 1.42 -0.61 6.92
CA SER A 246 1.76 0.80 6.82
C SER A 246 0.63 1.56 6.14
N ASN A 247 0.54 2.86 6.44
CA ASN A 247 -0.42 3.77 5.82
C ASN A 247 0.31 4.93 5.14
N SER A 248 -0.33 5.53 4.13
CA SER A 248 0.10 6.77 3.50
C SER A 248 -0.93 7.88 3.76
N PRO A 249 -0.73 8.74 4.78
CA PRO A 249 -1.70 9.77 5.15
C PRO A 249 -1.93 10.90 4.13
N ILE A 250 -0.95 11.18 3.26
CA ILE A 250 -1.04 12.24 2.25
C ILE A 250 -0.86 11.63 0.86
N ALA A 251 -1.89 11.77 0.02
CA ALA A 251 -1.84 11.33 -1.37
C ALA A 251 -0.76 12.07 -2.19
N GLY A 252 -0.15 11.35 -3.14
CA GLY A 252 0.98 11.81 -3.94
C GLY A 252 0.69 13.11 -4.70
N ARG A 253 -0.54 13.27 -5.23
CA ARG A 253 -0.96 14.48 -5.92
C ARG A 253 -0.80 15.77 -5.11
N TYR A 254 -0.94 15.71 -3.77
CA TYR A 254 -0.76 16.88 -2.92
C TYR A 254 0.72 17.20 -2.71
N LEU A 255 1.56 16.17 -2.54
CA LEU A 255 3.01 16.33 -2.39
C LEU A 255 3.69 16.77 -3.70
N LYS A 256 3.08 16.47 -4.85
CA LYS A 256 3.58 16.81 -6.19
C LYS A 256 3.11 18.16 -6.73
N ARG A 257 2.37 18.96 -5.96
CA ARG A 257 1.96 20.32 -6.36
C ARG A 257 3.13 21.25 -6.64
N HIS A 258 4.29 20.98 -6.04
CA HIS A 258 5.55 21.64 -6.36
C HIS A 258 6.74 20.74 -6.01
N ASP A 259 7.90 20.99 -6.64
CA ASP A 259 9.09 20.15 -6.49
C ASP A 259 10.05 20.59 -5.36
N HIS A 260 9.60 21.50 -4.50
CA HIS A 260 10.42 22.14 -3.47
C HIS A 260 10.45 21.39 -2.13
N MET A 261 9.73 20.28 -2.02
CA MET A 261 9.66 19.45 -0.83
C MET A 261 10.12 18.03 -1.15
N ASN A 262 10.78 17.38 -0.19
CA ASN A 262 11.07 15.95 -0.23
C ASN A 262 10.48 15.29 1.03
N PHE A 263 9.20 14.93 0.95
CA PHE A 263 8.48 14.28 2.03
C PHE A 263 7.96 12.92 1.53
N LYS A 264 8.14 11.89 2.36
CA LYS A 264 7.62 10.55 2.09
C LYS A 264 6.42 10.31 3.00
N SER A 265 5.25 10.21 2.41
CA SER A 265 4.02 9.89 3.14
C SER A 265 3.95 8.38 3.38
N VAL A 266 4.72 7.88 4.34
CA VAL A 266 4.70 6.49 4.78
C VAL A 266 4.86 6.44 6.28
N VAL A 267 3.94 5.77 6.97
CA VAL A 267 4.04 5.51 8.40
C VAL A 267 3.73 4.06 8.70
N ASN A 268 4.59 3.44 9.51
CA ASN A 268 4.26 2.16 10.13
C ASN A 268 3.20 2.45 11.21
N ILE A 269 2.04 1.81 11.10
CA ILE A 269 0.93 2.02 12.03
C ILE A 269 0.90 0.96 13.14
N TYR A 270 1.81 -0.02 13.12
CA TYR A 270 1.98 -0.97 14.20
C TYR A 270 3.06 -0.48 15.17
N ALA A 271 2.65 0.02 16.34
CA ALA A 271 3.55 0.68 17.29
C ALA A 271 4.41 -0.29 18.13
N ALA A 272 3.95 -1.53 18.32
CA ALA A 272 4.65 -2.53 19.13
C ALA A 272 5.75 -3.25 18.33
N GLU A 273 6.57 -4.05 19.02
CA GLU A 273 7.46 -4.99 18.34
C GLU A 273 6.62 -5.95 17.47
N PRO A 274 6.94 -6.12 16.18
CA PRO A 274 6.15 -6.92 15.25
C PRO A 274 6.48 -8.41 15.43
N ILE A 275 6.14 -8.94 16.60
CA ILE A 275 6.36 -10.34 16.98
C ILE A 275 5.38 -11.23 16.22
N MET A 276 5.89 -12.35 15.71
CA MET A 276 5.07 -13.43 15.13
C MET A 276 5.14 -14.71 15.97
N TYR A 277 4.03 -15.44 16.04
CA TYR A 277 3.85 -16.70 16.74
C TYR A 277 3.77 -17.85 15.75
N GLN A 278 4.89 -18.08 15.04
CA GLN A 278 4.99 -19.19 14.09
C GLN A 278 5.02 -20.56 14.81
N ALA A 279 4.38 -21.57 14.21
CA ALA A 279 4.40 -22.94 14.72
C ALA A 279 5.56 -23.76 14.12
N THR A 280 6.03 -23.39 12.94
CA THR A 280 7.18 -24.02 12.26
C THR A 280 8.47 -23.27 12.60
N PRO A 281 9.54 -23.93 13.05
CA PRO A 281 10.83 -23.28 13.30
C PRO A 281 11.49 -22.81 12.00
N ALA A 282 12.39 -21.84 12.09
CA ALA A 282 13.17 -21.43 10.92
C ALA A 282 13.96 -22.62 10.33
N PRO A 283 14.01 -22.79 9.00
CA PRO A 283 14.86 -23.79 8.37
C PRO A 283 16.33 -23.63 8.81
N TRP A 284 17.05 -24.74 8.95
CA TRP A 284 18.44 -24.75 9.45
C TRP A 284 19.35 -23.74 8.73
N TRP A 285 19.22 -23.64 7.41
CA TRP A 285 20.04 -22.76 6.58
C TRP A 285 19.74 -21.28 6.86
N ARG A 286 18.50 -20.94 7.21
CA ARG A 286 18.09 -19.56 7.54
C ARG A 286 18.67 -19.17 8.89
N ALA A 287 18.68 -20.08 9.85
CA ALA A 287 19.36 -19.89 11.13
C ALA A 287 20.87 -19.65 10.96
N GLU A 288 21.55 -20.49 10.17
CA GLU A 288 22.99 -20.32 9.88
C GLU A 288 23.31 -19.03 9.12
N ARG A 289 22.51 -18.69 8.09
CA ARG A 289 22.64 -17.42 7.35
C ARG A 289 22.51 -16.21 8.28
N THR A 290 21.49 -16.23 9.13
CA THR A 290 21.20 -15.14 10.07
C THR A 290 22.34 -14.97 11.07
N LYS A 291 22.86 -16.08 11.61
CA LYS A 291 24.01 -16.06 12.51
C LYS A 291 25.24 -15.43 11.85
N ALA A 292 25.56 -15.83 10.62
CA ALA A 292 26.68 -15.28 9.86
C ALA A 292 26.51 -13.78 9.55
N ARG A 293 25.31 -13.34 9.17
CA ARG A 293 25.01 -11.92 8.90
C ARG A 293 25.10 -11.07 10.16
N ASN A 294 24.56 -11.54 11.29
CA ASN A 294 24.68 -10.82 12.55
C ASN A 294 26.15 -10.68 13.01
N ALA A 295 26.96 -11.73 12.86
CA ALA A 295 28.40 -11.63 13.13
C ALA A 295 29.09 -10.59 12.24
N ASN A 296 28.68 -10.46 10.97
CA ASN A 296 29.17 -9.40 10.09
C ASN A 296 28.69 -8.01 10.52
N PHE A 297 27.42 -7.85 10.92
CA PHE A 297 26.90 -6.57 11.42
C PHE A 297 27.67 -6.10 12.66
N GLU A 298 27.96 -7.02 13.59
CA GLU A 298 28.78 -6.74 14.77
C GLU A 298 30.21 -6.34 14.37
N LYS A 299 30.83 -7.08 13.46
CA LYS A 299 32.18 -6.78 12.94
C LYS A 299 32.25 -5.41 12.26
N GLU A 300 31.22 -5.05 11.51
CA GLU A 300 31.10 -3.77 10.79
C GLU A 300 30.53 -2.63 11.66
N LYS A 301 30.16 -2.92 12.91
CA LYS A 301 29.52 -1.97 13.85
C LYS A 301 28.26 -1.33 13.28
N LEU A 302 27.47 -2.12 12.55
CA LEU A 302 26.17 -1.70 12.04
C LEU A 302 25.12 -1.87 13.14
N ASP A 303 24.32 -0.82 13.37
CA ASP A 303 23.16 -0.87 14.28
C ASP A 303 22.00 -1.61 13.59
N ARG A 304 22.17 -2.91 13.40
CA ARG A 304 21.22 -3.78 12.71
C ARG A 304 21.29 -5.19 13.28
N LYS A 305 20.12 -5.83 13.38
CA LYS A 305 19.97 -7.24 13.73
C LYS A 305 19.01 -7.91 12.76
N GLU A 306 19.39 -9.09 12.26
CA GLU A 306 18.51 -9.99 11.54
C GLU A 306 17.99 -11.09 12.47
N TYR A 307 16.75 -11.49 12.25
CA TYR A 307 16.08 -12.54 13.02
C TYR A 307 15.69 -13.66 12.06
N ALA A 308 16.00 -14.90 12.44
CA ALA A 308 15.62 -16.07 11.65
C ALA A 308 14.14 -16.42 11.83
N GLU A 309 13.56 -16.00 12.97
CA GLU A 309 12.21 -16.32 13.43
C GLU A 309 11.70 -15.26 14.42
N GLY A 310 10.40 -15.34 14.73
CA GLY A 310 9.73 -14.48 15.72
C GLY A 310 9.48 -13.04 15.27
N ARG A 311 9.88 -12.64 14.07
CA ARG A 311 9.57 -11.33 13.44
C ARG A 311 9.27 -11.50 11.95
N PHE A 312 8.43 -10.61 11.42
CA PHE A 312 8.12 -10.57 9.99
C PHE A 312 9.38 -10.40 9.15
N THR A 313 9.56 -11.31 8.20
CA THR A 313 10.67 -11.27 7.23
C THR A 313 10.20 -11.45 5.80
N ALA A 314 8.97 -11.92 5.61
CA ALA A 314 8.34 -12.08 4.31
C ALA A 314 6.83 -11.83 4.42
N ALA A 315 6.45 -10.71 5.04
CA ALA A 315 5.06 -10.28 5.05
C ALA A 315 4.55 -10.10 3.61
N SER A 316 3.37 -10.66 3.35
CA SER A 316 2.78 -10.86 2.04
C SER A 316 1.26 -10.73 2.11
N GLY A 317 0.61 -10.43 0.99
CA GLY A 317 -0.79 -10.01 1.01
C GLY A 317 -0.97 -8.75 1.87
N GLY A 318 -2.10 -8.63 2.56
CA GLY A 318 -2.51 -7.40 3.24
C GLY A 318 -3.88 -6.97 2.75
N THR A 319 -4.89 -7.79 3.07
CA THR A 319 -6.28 -7.58 2.65
C THR A 319 -7.13 -7.13 3.83
N ILE A 320 -7.84 -6.03 3.65
CA ILE A 320 -8.84 -5.56 4.61
C ILE A 320 -10.10 -6.38 4.40
N TYR A 321 -10.52 -7.11 5.42
CA TYR A 321 -11.77 -7.85 5.37
C TYR A 321 -12.96 -6.88 5.42
N ALA A 322 -13.69 -6.81 4.32
CA ALA A 322 -14.91 -6.00 4.19
C ALA A 322 -16.09 -6.84 3.65
N GLY A 323 -16.11 -8.12 4.05
CA GLY A 323 -17.18 -9.07 3.75
C GLY A 323 -18.25 -9.11 4.84
N ASP A 324 -19.31 -9.85 4.56
CA ASP A 324 -20.50 -9.98 5.41
C ASP A 324 -20.70 -11.40 5.99
N ALA A 325 -19.77 -12.32 5.75
CA ALA A 325 -19.84 -13.70 6.24
C ALA A 325 -19.24 -13.90 7.64
N TYR A 326 -18.32 -13.03 8.09
CA TYR A 326 -17.66 -13.18 9.39
C TYR A 326 -18.35 -12.37 10.48
N PRO A 327 -18.10 -12.70 11.77
CA PRO A 327 -18.52 -11.86 12.87
C PRO A 327 -18.06 -10.40 12.70
N LYS A 328 -18.88 -9.46 13.16
CA LYS A 328 -18.72 -8.02 12.90
C LYS A 328 -17.35 -7.48 13.34
N GLU A 329 -16.74 -8.04 14.38
CA GLU A 329 -15.43 -7.64 14.88
C GLU A 329 -14.26 -7.93 13.93
N PHE A 330 -14.47 -8.70 12.86
CA PHE A 330 -13.48 -8.93 11.80
C PHE A 330 -13.56 -7.89 10.69
N TYR A 331 -14.70 -7.20 10.53
CA TYR A 331 -14.86 -6.16 9.50
C TYR A 331 -13.84 -5.03 9.74
N GLY A 332 -13.10 -4.65 8.69
CA GLY A 332 -12.02 -3.67 8.74
C GLY A 332 -10.67 -4.22 9.24
N SER A 333 -10.57 -5.49 9.63
CA SER A 333 -9.29 -6.10 10.02
C SER A 333 -8.42 -6.38 8.79
N SER A 334 -7.11 -6.23 8.94
CA SER A 334 -6.14 -6.59 7.91
C SER A 334 -5.64 -8.02 8.11
N PHE A 335 -5.59 -8.81 7.05
CA PHE A 335 -5.04 -10.17 7.04
C PHE A 335 -3.76 -10.19 6.20
N ILE A 336 -2.68 -10.66 6.83
CA ILE A 336 -1.32 -10.65 6.28
C ILE A 336 -0.72 -12.05 6.40
N GLY A 337 -0.19 -12.60 5.32
CA GLY A 337 0.56 -13.84 5.35
C GLY A 337 2.03 -13.57 5.62
N ASP A 338 2.73 -14.45 6.34
CA ASP A 338 4.19 -14.50 6.28
C ASP A 338 4.60 -15.84 5.65
N VAL A 339 5.08 -15.78 4.41
CA VAL A 339 5.46 -16.98 3.65
C VAL A 339 6.69 -17.67 4.24
N ALA A 340 7.56 -16.95 4.95
CA ALA A 340 8.74 -17.53 5.58
C ALA A 340 8.40 -18.20 6.93
N GLY A 341 7.40 -17.67 7.64
CA GLY A 341 6.92 -18.13 8.94
C GLY A 341 5.74 -19.12 8.89
N SER A 342 5.17 -19.37 7.71
CA SER A 342 4.05 -20.33 7.51
C SER A 342 2.83 -19.97 8.38
N LEU A 343 2.41 -18.71 8.33
CA LEU A 343 1.33 -18.18 9.17
C LEU A 343 0.53 -17.07 8.49
N VAL A 344 -0.67 -16.82 9.04
CA VAL A 344 -1.53 -15.67 8.73
C VAL A 344 -1.72 -14.86 10.01
N HIS A 345 -1.25 -13.62 9.96
CA HIS A 345 -1.43 -12.60 10.97
C HIS A 345 -2.70 -11.79 10.71
N ARG A 346 -3.32 -11.29 11.79
CA ARG A 346 -4.47 -10.39 11.72
C ARG A 346 -4.26 -9.16 12.60
N ASP A 347 -4.45 -8.00 12.00
CA ASP A 347 -4.48 -6.71 12.69
C ASP A 347 -5.89 -6.14 12.74
N ILE A 348 -6.25 -5.57 13.90
CA ILE A 348 -7.35 -4.62 14.02
C ILE A 348 -6.79 -3.23 13.77
N ILE A 349 -7.41 -2.48 12.85
CA ILE A 349 -7.06 -1.09 12.56
C ILE A 349 -8.03 -0.18 13.31
N GLU A 350 -7.48 0.71 14.13
CA GLU A 350 -8.24 1.72 14.87
C GLU A 350 -7.90 3.12 14.36
N ILE A 351 -8.89 4.00 14.39
CA ILE A 351 -8.73 5.40 13.99
C ILE A 351 -8.49 6.26 15.24
N GLY A 352 -7.40 7.01 15.24
CA GLY A 352 -7.06 8.05 16.21
C GLY A 352 -7.45 9.45 15.73
N ASN A 353 -7.42 10.44 16.63
CA ASN A 353 -7.76 11.83 16.32
C ASN A 353 -6.56 12.79 16.21
N ASP A 354 -5.35 12.32 16.55
CA ASP A 354 -4.09 13.05 16.42
C ASP A 354 -3.08 12.13 15.74
N GLY A 355 -2.33 12.63 14.74
CA GLY A 355 -1.56 11.79 13.83
C GLY A 355 -0.53 10.86 14.53
N PRO A 356 -0.14 9.72 13.91
CA PRO A 356 -0.77 9.08 12.76
C PRO A 356 -2.20 8.60 13.09
N PHE A 357 -3.15 8.90 12.19
CA PHE A 357 -4.58 8.67 12.42
C PHE A 357 -5.00 7.21 12.45
N PHE A 358 -4.10 6.27 12.13
CA PHE A 358 -4.38 4.85 12.19
C PHE A 358 -3.37 4.17 13.10
N ASN A 359 -3.85 3.23 13.91
CA ASN A 359 -3.04 2.36 14.74
C ASN A 359 -3.49 0.91 14.53
N ALA A 360 -2.54 0.04 14.23
CA ALA A 360 -2.78 -1.40 14.10
C ALA A 360 -2.37 -2.11 15.39
N LYS A 361 -3.16 -3.11 15.77
CA LYS A 361 -2.87 -3.98 16.91
C LYS A 361 -3.48 -5.36 16.75
N ARG A 362 -2.89 -6.33 17.45
CA ARG A 362 -3.52 -7.64 17.68
C ARG A 362 -4.82 -7.48 18.47
N SER A 363 -5.76 -8.38 18.18
CA SER A 363 -6.91 -8.62 19.04
C SER A 363 -6.49 -9.15 20.41
N ALA A 364 -7.26 -8.82 21.44
CA ALA A 364 -7.08 -9.41 22.78
C ALA A 364 -7.20 -10.95 22.78
N LYS A 365 -7.93 -11.53 21.80
CA LYS A 365 -8.05 -13.00 21.63
C LYS A 365 -6.82 -13.64 20.96
N GLU A 366 -5.89 -12.84 20.43
CA GLU A 366 -4.76 -13.27 19.59
C GLU A 366 -3.40 -12.74 20.10
N GLU A 367 -3.30 -12.33 21.38
CA GLU A 367 -2.09 -11.72 21.94
C GLU A 367 -0.83 -12.62 21.86
N LYS A 368 -1.01 -13.94 21.87
CA LYS A 368 0.08 -14.94 21.89
C LYS A 368 -0.07 -16.04 20.84
N ARG A 369 -0.79 -15.74 19.76
CA ARG A 369 -1.04 -16.69 18.66
C ARG A 369 -1.27 -15.93 17.36
N GLU A 370 -1.31 -16.65 16.26
CA GLU A 370 -1.75 -16.11 14.97
C GLU A 370 -3.19 -16.50 14.65
N PHE A 371 -3.75 -15.85 13.62
CA PHE A 371 -5.05 -16.22 13.06
C PHE A 371 -4.99 -17.62 12.48
N ILE A 372 -3.91 -17.93 11.74
CA ILE A 372 -3.51 -19.29 11.34
C ILE A 372 -2.01 -19.43 11.56
N ALA A 373 -1.55 -20.49 12.22
CA ALA A 373 -0.15 -20.91 12.21
C ALA A 373 -0.07 -22.40 11.82
N SER A 374 0.79 -22.75 10.87
CA SER A 374 0.92 -24.13 10.39
C SER A 374 2.22 -24.79 10.85
N THR A 375 2.14 -26.09 11.15
CA THR A 375 3.33 -26.95 11.32
C THR A 375 3.80 -27.58 10.00
N ASP A 376 3.10 -27.36 8.89
CA ASP A 376 3.55 -27.75 7.55
C ASP A 376 4.57 -26.73 7.02
N PRO A 377 5.87 -27.10 6.92
CA PRO A 377 6.88 -26.16 6.50
C PRO A 377 6.80 -25.83 5.01
N TRP A 378 5.83 -26.38 4.24
CA TRP A 378 5.58 -26.02 2.84
C TRP A 378 4.48 -24.96 2.67
N PHE A 379 3.73 -24.64 3.73
CA PHE A 379 2.65 -23.65 3.70
C PHE A 379 3.21 -22.24 3.47
N ARG A 380 2.79 -21.58 2.39
CA ARG A 380 3.23 -20.25 1.93
C ARG A 380 2.03 -19.35 1.63
N PRO A 381 1.30 -18.86 2.65
CA PRO A 381 0.17 -17.96 2.45
C PRO A 381 0.67 -16.64 1.89
N CYS A 382 0.49 -16.39 0.59
CA CYS A 382 1.12 -15.27 -0.10
C CYS A 382 0.15 -14.12 -0.41
N ASN A 383 -1.16 -14.39 -0.44
CA ASN A 383 -2.17 -13.38 -0.76
C ASN A 383 -3.58 -13.78 -0.31
N PHE A 384 -4.51 -12.82 -0.29
CA PHE A 384 -5.91 -13.04 0.07
C PHE A 384 -6.85 -12.25 -0.84
N THR A 385 -8.07 -12.75 -0.99
CA THR A 385 -9.12 -12.10 -1.78
C THR A 385 -10.46 -12.17 -1.04
N LEU A 386 -11.18 -11.05 -1.01
CA LEU A 386 -12.58 -11.03 -0.56
C LEU A 386 -13.49 -11.56 -1.67
N GLY A 387 -14.21 -12.65 -1.41
CA GLY A 387 -15.20 -13.21 -2.33
C GLY A 387 -16.51 -12.44 -2.35
N TYR A 388 -17.27 -12.61 -3.43
CA TYR A 388 -18.66 -12.10 -3.53
C TYR A 388 -19.60 -12.78 -2.52
N ASP A 389 -19.22 -13.95 -2.01
CA ASP A 389 -19.89 -14.71 -0.94
C ASP A 389 -19.54 -14.22 0.48
N GLY A 390 -18.71 -13.18 0.59
CA GLY A 390 -18.34 -12.58 1.87
C GLY A 390 -17.21 -13.29 2.62
N ASN A 391 -16.63 -14.37 2.09
CA ASN A 391 -15.52 -15.10 2.73
C ASN A 391 -14.16 -14.60 2.24
N LEU A 392 -13.10 -14.85 3.04
CA LEU A 392 -11.72 -14.71 2.57
C LEU A 392 -11.26 -15.97 1.86
N TYR A 393 -10.60 -15.77 0.73
CA TYR A 393 -9.90 -16.81 0.00
C TYR A 393 -8.41 -16.58 0.17
N MET A 394 -7.72 -17.56 0.75
CA MET A 394 -6.28 -17.54 1.00
C MET A 394 -5.55 -18.27 -0.12
N VAL A 395 -4.59 -17.59 -0.73
CA VAL A 395 -3.71 -18.13 -1.76
C VAL A 395 -2.45 -18.67 -1.10
N ASP A 396 -2.15 -19.94 -1.33
CA ASP A 396 -0.98 -20.64 -0.84
C ASP A 396 -0.15 -21.16 -2.01
N MET A 397 1.03 -20.59 -2.21
CA MET A 397 1.93 -20.98 -3.30
C MET A 397 2.45 -22.43 -3.12
N TYR A 398 2.43 -22.94 -1.89
CA TYR A 398 2.84 -24.29 -1.49
C TYR A 398 4.21 -24.76 -2.01
N ARG A 399 5.29 -24.29 -1.37
CA ARG A 399 6.68 -24.54 -1.79
C ARG A 399 7.57 -24.98 -0.63
N GLN A 400 8.48 -25.91 -0.90
CA GLN A 400 9.54 -26.26 0.06
C GLN A 400 10.45 -25.06 0.36
N HIS A 401 10.85 -24.34 -0.70
CA HIS A 401 11.68 -23.14 -0.64
C HIS A 401 10.97 -21.96 -1.30
N ILE A 402 10.82 -20.85 -0.56
CA ILE A 402 10.22 -19.63 -1.09
C ILE A 402 11.24 -18.54 -1.35
N GLU A 403 12.43 -18.57 -0.74
CA GLU A 403 13.43 -17.52 -0.92
C GLU A 403 14.08 -17.52 -2.30
N THR A 404 14.37 -16.31 -2.78
CA THR A 404 15.19 -16.13 -3.97
C THR A 404 16.61 -16.67 -3.72
N PRO A 405 17.19 -17.46 -4.65
CA PRO A 405 18.51 -18.05 -4.47
C PRO A 405 19.61 -17.03 -4.20
N VAL A 406 19.50 -15.82 -4.74
CA VAL A 406 20.47 -14.73 -4.54
C VAL A 406 20.57 -14.26 -3.08
N SER A 407 19.54 -14.51 -2.27
CA SER A 407 19.49 -14.12 -0.86
C SER A 407 20.19 -15.11 0.09
N ILE A 408 20.64 -16.26 -0.44
CA ILE A 408 21.28 -17.35 0.32
C ILE A 408 22.76 -17.43 -0.10
N PRO A 409 23.72 -17.62 0.83
CA PRO A 409 25.11 -17.92 0.49
C PRO A 409 25.26 -19.28 -0.24
N ASP A 410 26.17 -19.37 -1.21
CA ASP A 410 26.35 -20.58 -2.04
C ASP A 410 26.68 -21.85 -1.22
N SER A 411 27.42 -21.69 -0.11
CA SER A 411 27.75 -22.78 0.81
C SER A 411 26.53 -23.42 1.48
N LEU A 412 25.39 -22.73 1.50
CA LEU A 412 24.14 -23.22 2.09
C LEU A 412 23.17 -23.78 1.03
N LYS A 413 23.46 -23.64 -0.28
CA LYS A 413 22.57 -24.03 -1.38
C LYS A 413 22.75 -25.46 -1.88
N MET A 414 23.83 -26.14 -1.53
CA MET A 414 24.32 -27.33 -2.25
C MET A 414 23.28 -28.45 -2.43
N ASP A 415 22.32 -28.60 -1.49
CA ASP A 415 21.29 -29.63 -1.52
C ASP A 415 19.86 -29.06 -1.76
N MET A 416 19.73 -27.79 -2.15
CA MET A 416 18.43 -27.13 -2.31
C MET A 416 17.89 -27.25 -3.74
N ASP A 417 16.64 -27.67 -3.87
CA ASP A 417 15.87 -27.57 -5.11
C ASP A 417 14.85 -26.42 -5.00
N PHE A 418 15.19 -25.28 -5.59
CA PHE A 418 14.34 -24.09 -5.58
C PHE A 418 13.07 -24.23 -6.45
N MET A 419 13.00 -25.24 -7.33
CA MET A 419 11.82 -25.55 -8.11
C MET A 419 10.94 -26.61 -7.43
N ARG A 420 11.39 -27.21 -6.31
CA ARG A 420 10.62 -28.21 -5.58
C ARG A 420 9.29 -27.60 -5.11
N GLY A 421 8.20 -28.16 -5.61
CA GLY A 421 6.85 -27.67 -5.33
C GLY A 421 6.21 -26.89 -6.47
N ASN A 422 6.89 -26.62 -7.60
CA ASN A 422 6.35 -25.81 -8.70
C ASN A 422 5.17 -26.41 -9.46
N ASN A 423 4.86 -27.67 -9.17
CA ASN A 423 3.68 -28.37 -9.67
C ASN A 423 2.58 -28.44 -8.60
N PHE A 424 2.75 -27.72 -7.48
CA PHE A 424 1.80 -27.59 -6.39
C PHE A 424 1.28 -26.15 -6.25
N GLY A 425 0.18 -25.96 -5.56
CA GLY A 425 -0.49 -24.69 -5.35
C GLY A 425 -1.91 -24.89 -4.84
N ARG A 426 -2.35 -24.03 -3.92
CA ARG A 426 -3.62 -24.19 -3.23
C ARG A 426 -4.33 -22.88 -3.02
N ILE A 427 -5.65 -22.95 -3.01
CA ILE A 427 -6.53 -21.87 -2.59
C ILE A 427 -7.48 -22.43 -1.56
N TYR A 428 -7.53 -21.80 -0.39
CA TYR A 428 -8.44 -22.17 0.68
C TYR A 428 -9.51 -21.10 0.87
N ARG A 429 -10.78 -21.52 0.98
CA ARG A 429 -11.86 -20.66 1.46
C ARG A 429 -11.88 -20.73 2.98
N ILE A 430 -11.68 -19.59 3.64
CA ILE A 430 -11.74 -19.50 5.10
C ILE A 430 -13.17 -19.10 5.47
N VAL A 431 -13.86 -19.94 6.24
CA VAL A 431 -15.27 -19.74 6.59
C VAL A 431 -15.44 -19.67 8.10
N SER A 432 -16.36 -18.82 8.56
CA SER A 432 -16.76 -18.82 9.96
C SER A 432 -17.67 -20.02 10.25
N THR A 433 -17.40 -20.74 11.33
CA THR A 433 -18.27 -21.83 11.82
C THR A 433 -19.49 -21.32 12.58
N GLU A 434 -19.52 -20.03 12.90
CA GLU A 434 -20.63 -19.37 13.59
C GLU A 434 -21.66 -18.77 12.62
N ALA A 435 -21.24 -18.54 11.36
CA ALA A 435 -22.10 -18.02 10.32
C ALA A 435 -23.08 -19.09 9.83
N LYS A 436 -24.33 -18.69 9.56
CA LYS A 436 -25.26 -19.56 8.84
C LYS A 436 -24.73 -19.75 7.42
N ALA A 437 -24.58 -20.99 6.99
CA ALA A 437 -24.25 -21.31 5.60
C ALA A 437 -25.28 -20.64 4.67
N GLN A 438 -24.85 -19.62 3.93
CA GLN A 438 -25.63 -19.02 2.86
C GLN A 438 -25.11 -19.58 1.54
N LYS A 439 -26.00 -20.14 0.72
CA LYS A 439 -25.66 -20.49 -0.65
C LYS A 439 -25.60 -19.18 -1.44
N SER A 440 -24.38 -18.69 -1.69
CA SER A 440 -24.17 -17.53 -2.55
C SER A 440 -24.24 -17.98 -4.00
N LEU A 441 -25.26 -17.53 -4.72
CA LEU A 441 -25.35 -17.72 -6.17
C LEU A 441 -24.41 -16.72 -6.87
N PRO A 442 -23.91 -17.05 -8.07
CA PRO A 442 -23.07 -16.12 -8.81
C PRO A 442 -23.79 -14.78 -9.04
N PRO A 443 -23.04 -13.66 -9.03
CA PRO A 443 -23.59 -12.31 -8.99
C PRO A 443 -24.24 -11.84 -10.30
N HIS A 444 -23.77 -12.30 -11.46
CA HIS A 444 -24.32 -12.01 -12.80
C HIS A 444 -24.64 -10.52 -13.06
N MET A 445 -23.74 -9.61 -12.69
CA MET A 445 -24.01 -8.16 -12.74
C MET A 445 -23.80 -7.55 -14.13
N ARG A 446 -23.14 -8.24 -15.08
CA ARG A 446 -22.73 -7.66 -16.38
C ARG A 446 -23.91 -7.26 -17.26
N ASN A 447 -25.11 -7.80 -17.04
CA ASN A 447 -26.29 -7.48 -17.84
C ASN A 447 -27.44 -6.84 -17.05
N GLN A 448 -27.29 -6.64 -15.74
CA GLN A 448 -28.31 -5.99 -14.90
C GLN A 448 -28.48 -4.51 -15.26
N PHE A 449 -29.68 -3.97 -15.09
CA PHE A 449 -29.98 -2.56 -15.35
C PHE A 449 -29.34 -1.63 -14.31
N GLY A 450 -29.09 -0.37 -14.68
CA GLY A 450 -28.46 0.61 -13.79
C GLY A 450 -29.18 0.78 -12.44
N GLN A 451 -30.51 0.69 -12.41
CA GLN A 451 -31.28 0.77 -11.16
C GLN A 451 -31.03 -0.43 -10.22
N GLU A 452 -30.85 -1.63 -10.77
CA GLU A 452 -30.50 -2.83 -10.01
C GLU A 452 -29.08 -2.69 -9.46
N LEU A 453 -28.15 -2.17 -10.28
CA LEU A 453 -26.78 -1.91 -9.86
C LEU A 453 -26.70 -0.87 -8.72
N VAL A 454 -27.52 0.18 -8.78
CA VAL A 454 -27.58 1.20 -7.70
C VAL A 454 -27.94 0.57 -6.36
N ALA A 455 -28.81 -0.45 -6.32
CA ALA A 455 -29.18 -1.10 -5.07
C ALA A 455 -27.98 -1.77 -4.37
N TYR A 456 -26.99 -2.24 -5.12
CA TYR A 456 -25.78 -2.85 -4.55
C TYR A 456 -24.79 -1.85 -3.95
N LEU A 457 -24.92 -0.54 -4.21
CA LEU A 457 -24.04 0.47 -3.62
C LEU A 457 -24.19 0.57 -2.08
N GLY A 458 -25.25 0.00 -1.52
CA GLY A 458 -25.45 -0.16 -0.08
C GLY A 458 -25.27 -1.58 0.46
N HIS A 459 -24.81 -2.53 -0.35
CA HIS A 459 -24.61 -3.92 0.06
C HIS A 459 -23.58 -4.02 1.20
N PRO A 460 -23.75 -4.91 2.20
CA PRO A 460 -22.80 -5.03 3.33
C PRO A 460 -21.40 -5.52 2.92
N ASN A 461 -21.29 -6.43 1.94
CA ASN A 461 -20.01 -6.82 1.34
C ASN A 461 -19.51 -5.78 0.32
N ARG A 462 -18.29 -5.27 0.53
CA ARG A 462 -17.64 -4.25 -0.32
C ARG A 462 -17.46 -4.68 -1.77
N TRP A 463 -17.27 -5.98 -2.02
CA TRP A 463 -17.10 -6.51 -3.36
C TRP A 463 -18.27 -6.09 -4.27
N TRP A 464 -19.51 -6.22 -3.78
CA TRP A 464 -20.72 -5.83 -4.53
C TRP A 464 -20.78 -4.34 -4.80
N ARG A 465 -20.46 -3.51 -3.81
CA ARG A 465 -20.52 -2.05 -3.94
C ARG A 465 -19.54 -1.54 -5.00
N LEU A 466 -18.28 -1.99 -4.94
CA LEU A 466 -17.24 -1.57 -5.88
C LEU A 466 -17.52 -2.07 -7.30
N ASN A 467 -17.96 -3.31 -7.48
CA ASN A 467 -18.29 -3.83 -8.81
C ASN A 467 -19.51 -3.10 -9.40
N ALA A 468 -20.57 -2.85 -8.63
CA ALA A 468 -21.71 -2.08 -9.11
C ALA A 468 -21.32 -0.68 -9.56
N GLN A 469 -20.55 0.05 -8.74
CA GLN A 469 -20.05 1.38 -9.11
C GLN A 469 -19.19 1.34 -10.37
N ARG A 470 -18.22 0.42 -10.45
CA ARG A 470 -17.36 0.24 -11.62
C ARG A 470 -18.20 0.03 -12.89
N ILE A 471 -19.15 -0.91 -12.85
CA ILE A 471 -19.97 -1.29 -14.01
C ILE A 471 -20.87 -0.12 -14.47
N ILE A 472 -21.49 0.63 -13.55
CA ILE A 472 -22.30 1.82 -13.90
C ILE A 472 -21.44 2.84 -14.66
N ILE A 473 -20.21 3.07 -14.21
CA ILE A 473 -19.28 4.04 -14.79
C ILE A 473 -18.72 3.54 -16.13
N GLU A 474 -18.29 2.28 -16.22
CA GLU A 474 -17.82 1.65 -17.46
C GLU A 474 -18.87 1.78 -18.57
N ARG A 475 -20.15 1.56 -18.25
CA ARG A 475 -21.27 1.69 -19.20
C ARG A 475 -21.69 3.14 -19.45
N LYS A 476 -21.20 4.10 -18.64
CA LYS A 476 -21.66 5.49 -18.62
C LYS A 476 -23.19 5.59 -18.49
N ASP A 477 -23.78 4.73 -17.67
CA ASP A 477 -25.23 4.59 -17.56
C ASP A 477 -25.87 5.78 -16.83
N LYS A 478 -26.25 6.80 -17.59
CA LYS A 478 -26.90 8.02 -17.07
C LYS A 478 -28.32 7.77 -16.53
N SER A 479 -28.94 6.63 -16.82
CA SER A 479 -30.26 6.30 -16.27
C SER A 479 -30.24 6.11 -14.75
N ALA A 480 -29.06 5.84 -14.17
CA ALA A 480 -28.86 5.70 -12.73
C ALA A 480 -28.89 7.04 -11.97
N ILE A 481 -28.69 8.18 -12.63
CA ILE A 481 -28.50 9.50 -12.00
C ILE A 481 -29.63 9.86 -11.01
N PRO A 482 -30.93 9.74 -11.36
CA PRO A 482 -32.01 10.08 -10.42
C PRO A 482 -31.97 9.23 -9.15
N ALA A 483 -31.67 7.94 -9.27
CA ALA A 483 -31.58 7.03 -8.13
C ALA A 483 -30.35 7.32 -7.25
N LEU A 484 -29.22 7.68 -7.86
CA LEU A 484 -28.00 8.09 -7.14
C LEU A 484 -28.21 9.40 -6.36
N VAL A 485 -28.84 10.40 -6.98
CA VAL A 485 -29.18 11.67 -6.31
C VAL A 485 -30.12 11.42 -5.13
N LYS A 486 -31.14 10.57 -5.33
CA LYS A 486 -32.05 10.16 -4.26
C LYS A 486 -31.29 9.46 -3.12
N MET A 487 -30.46 8.47 -3.43
CA MET A 487 -29.65 7.74 -2.46
C MET A 487 -28.79 8.67 -1.62
N PHE A 488 -28.08 9.62 -2.24
CA PHE A 488 -27.25 10.57 -1.49
C PHE A 488 -28.08 11.45 -0.53
N ASN A 489 -29.28 11.87 -0.91
CA ASN A 489 -30.10 12.78 -0.10
C ASN A 489 -30.91 12.05 0.99
N GLU A 490 -31.31 10.79 0.77
CA GLU A 490 -32.31 10.12 1.61
C GLU A 490 -31.80 8.89 2.38
N ASP A 491 -30.74 8.23 1.92
CA ASP A 491 -30.24 7.02 2.57
C ASP A 491 -29.64 7.34 3.95
N LYS A 492 -29.75 6.39 4.89
CA LYS A 492 -29.14 6.51 6.23
C LYS A 492 -27.71 5.98 6.26
N ASN A 493 -27.34 5.11 5.32
CA ASN A 493 -26.01 4.53 5.27
C ASN A 493 -25.01 5.51 4.62
N PRO A 494 -24.02 6.04 5.37
CA PRO A 494 -23.05 6.98 4.82
C PRO A 494 -22.19 6.36 3.71
N ILE A 495 -21.95 5.04 3.72
CA ILE A 495 -21.17 4.36 2.68
C ILE A 495 -21.94 4.35 1.36
N SER A 496 -23.25 4.10 1.38
CA SER A 496 -24.10 4.14 0.17
C SER A 496 -24.15 5.54 -0.42
N ARG A 497 -24.28 6.56 0.42
CA ARG A 497 -24.23 7.97 0.01
C ARG A 497 -22.86 8.35 -0.59
N LEU A 498 -21.78 7.80 -0.06
CA LEU A 498 -20.43 8.01 -0.58
C LEU A 498 -20.25 7.38 -1.98
N HIS A 499 -20.67 6.12 -2.15
CA HIS A 499 -20.71 5.47 -3.45
C HIS A 499 -21.58 6.27 -4.45
N ALA A 500 -22.72 6.82 -4.00
CA ALA A 500 -23.55 7.66 -4.86
C ALA A 500 -22.82 8.92 -5.34
N LEU A 501 -22.09 9.62 -4.47
CA LEU A 501 -21.28 10.79 -4.85
C LEU A 501 -20.22 10.46 -5.89
N TYR A 502 -19.46 9.39 -5.69
CA TYR A 502 -18.39 9.02 -6.63
C TYR A 502 -18.91 8.39 -7.92
N THR A 503 -20.06 7.73 -7.89
CA THR A 503 -20.73 7.27 -9.12
C THR A 503 -21.23 8.47 -9.92
N LEU A 504 -21.83 9.47 -9.27
CA LEU A 504 -22.20 10.74 -9.92
C LEU A 504 -20.97 11.48 -10.46
N GLU A 505 -19.82 11.45 -9.77
CA GLU A 505 -18.56 12.01 -10.27
C GLU A 505 -18.10 11.29 -11.54
N GLY A 506 -18.10 9.95 -11.55
CA GLY A 506 -17.70 9.15 -12.71
C GLY A 506 -18.60 9.39 -13.93
N LEU A 507 -19.89 9.62 -13.71
CA LEU A 507 -20.89 9.91 -14.74
C LEU A 507 -20.93 11.39 -15.20
N ASP A 508 -20.04 12.25 -14.68
CA ASP A 508 -20.03 13.69 -14.92
C ASP A 508 -21.36 14.37 -14.53
N ALA A 509 -21.99 13.90 -13.46
CA ALA A 509 -23.29 14.37 -12.95
C ALA A 509 -23.24 14.95 -11.53
N LEU A 510 -22.06 14.96 -10.89
CA LEU A 510 -21.85 15.59 -9.58
C LEU A 510 -21.95 17.12 -9.69
N ASN A 511 -22.52 17.77 -8.68
CA ASN A 511 -22.67 19.23 -8.63
C ASN A 511 -22.32 19.82 -7.26
N ALA A 512 -22.18 21.15 -7.20
CA ALA A 512 -21.78 21.87 -5.99
C ALA A 512 -22.77 21.75 -4.83
N GLU A 513 -24.08 21.58 -5.10
CA GLU A 513 -25.07 21.43 -4.03
C GLU A 513 -24.85 20.12 -3.27
N LEU A 514 -24.68 19.00 -3.98
CA LEU A 514 -24.43 17.70 -3.38
C LEU A 514 -23.12 17.69 -2.58
N VAL A 515 -22.06 18.28 -3.15
CA VAL A 515 -20.75 18.37 -2.48
C VAL A 515 -20.79 19.31 -1.27
N GLY A 516 -21.51 20.42 -1.36
CA GLY A 516 -21.74 21.32 -0.22
C GLY A 516 -22.46 20.62 0.94
N LYS A 517 -23.46 19.78 0.64
CA LYS A 517 -24.10 18.93 1.66
C LYS A 517 -23.11 17.94 2.28
N ALA A 518 -22.27 17.29 1.47
CA ALA A 518 -21.25 16.36 1.95
C ALA A 518 -20.24 17.03 2.89
N LEU A 519 -19.76 18.24 2.56
CA LEU A 519 -18.84 19.04 3.38
C LEU A 519 -19.36 19.34 4.79
N THR A 520 -20.68 19.37 4.96
CA THR A 520 -21.34 19.68 6.24
C THR A 520 -22.07 18.49 6.86
N ASP A 521 -21.86 17.29 6.33
CA ASP A 521 -22.58 16.09 6.77
C ASP A 521 -22.24 15.71 8.22
N ALA A 522 -23.17 15.05 8.90
CA ALA A 522 -22.93 14.53 10.25
C ALA A 522 -21.83 13.46 10.26
N ASN A 523 -21.70 12.66 9.19
CA ASN A 523 -20.67 11.63 9.06
C ASN A 523 -19.32 12.22 8.62
N ALA A 524 -18.26 11.87 9.35
CA ALA A 524 -16.91 12.39 9.08
C ALA A 524 -16.35 11.95 7.72
N GLY A 525 -16.58 10.70 7.30
CA GLY A 525 -16.11 10.21 6.00
C GLY A 525 -16.75 10.98 4.83
N LEU A 526 -18.05 11.32 4.94
CA LEU A 526 -18.69 12.17 3.94
C LEU A 526 -18.12 13.59 3.90
N ARG A 527 -17.73 14.17 5.05
CA ARG A 527 -17.05 15.48 5.08
C ARG A 527 -15.65 15.42 4.49
N GLU A 528 -14.90 14.36 4.78
CA GLU A 528 -13.57 14.11 4.21
C GLU A 528 -13.62 14.05 2.67
N HIS A 529 -14.52 13.23 2.12
CA HIS A 529 -14.71 13.15 0.68
C HIS A 529 -15.37 14.38 0.09
N GLY A 530 -16.22 15.08 0.85
CA GLY A 530 -16.73 16.41 0.51
C GLY A 530 -15.60 17.39 0.27
N ALA A 531 -14.55 17.38 1.12
CA ALA A 531 -13.36 18.21 0.92
C ALA A 531 -12.63 17.87 -0.38
N ILE A 532 -12.43 16.58 -0.67
CA ILE A 532 -11.81 16.11 -1.92
C ILE A 532 -12.63 16.53 -3.16
N LEU A 533 -13.94 16.35 -3.13
CA LEU A 533 -14.80 16.63 -4.28
C LEU A 533 -15.03 18.13 -4.48
N SER A 534 -14.95 18.93 -3.40
CA SER A 534 -15.10 20.39 -3.46
C SER A 534 -14.01 21.09 -4.26
N GLU A 535 -12.90 20.40 -4.51
CA GLU A 535 -11.77 20.92 -5.29
C GLU A 535 -12.18 21.39 -6.69
N ARG A 536 -13.28 20.84 -7.21
CA ARG A 536 -13.83 21.14 -8.55
C ARG A 536 -14.82 22.29 -8.56
N PHE A 537 -15.21 22.80 -7.40
CA PHE A 537 -16.29 23.77 -7.22
C PHE A 537 -15.78 25.02 -6.48
N PRO A 538 -15.23 26.02 -7.19
CA PRO A 538 -14.69 27.24 -6.59
C PRO A 538 -15.65 27.98 -5.65
N GLU A 539 -16.96 27.88 -5.88
CA GLU A 539 -18.02 28.43 -5.03
C GLU A 539 -18.05 27.82 -3.62
N LEU A 540 -17.50 26.62 -3.43
CA LEU A 540 -17.40 25.95 -2.13
C LEU A 540 -16.14 26.31 -1.34
N ALA A 541 -15.24 27.14 -1.88
CA ALA A 541 -13.97 27.50 -1.25
C ALA A 541 -14.16 28.01 0.20
N GLY A 542 -15.18 28.83 0.44
CA GLY A 542 -15.47 29.35 1.78
C GLY A 542 -15.93 28.27 2.78
N GLN A 543 -16.63 27.23 2.31
CA GLN A 543 -17.00 26.08 3.15
C GLN A 543 -15.78 25.19 3.41
N LEU A 544 -15.00 24.87 2.37
CA LEU A 544 -13.78 24.08 2.48
C LEU A 544 -12.78 24.67 3.49
N VAL A 545 -12.57 26.00 3.46
CA VAL A 545 -11.68 26.68 4.42
C VAL A 545 -12.20 26.55 5.86
N LYS A 546 -13.52 26.53 6.09
CA LYS A 546 -14.08 26.27 7.43
C LYS A 546 -13.83 24.84 7.89
N THR A 547 -13.91 23.87 6.97
CA THR A 547 -13.67 22.45 7.24
C THR A 547 -12.22 22.15 7.67
N ILE A 548 -11.26 23.05 7.44
CA ILE A 548 -9.90 22.93 8.02
C ILE A 548 -9.96 22.81 9.55
N ALA A 549 -10.92 23.44 10.20
CA ALA A 549 -11.10 23.39 11.64
C ALA A 549 -12.00 22.23 12.13
N ASP A 550 -12.27 21.22 11.29
CA ASP A 550 -13.10 20.07 11.67
C ASP A 550 -12.53 19.38 12.93
N PRO A 551 -13.40 18.95 13.87
CA PRO A 551 -12.93 18.25 15.06
C PRO A 551 -12.32 16.87 14.77
N VAL A 552 -12.65 16.25 13.63
CA VAL A 552 -12.07 14.96 13.23
C VAL A 552 -10.77 15.22 12.46
N GLY A 553 -9.67 14.68 12.98
CA GLY A 553 -8.33 14.93 12.46
C GLY A 553 -8.13 14.56 10.99
N LEU A 554 -8.69 13.43 10.53
CA LEU A 554 -8.66 13.03 9.11
C LEU A 554 -9.37 14.05 8.21
N VAL A 555 -10.55 14.52 8.60
CA VAL A 555 -11.32 15.54 7.87
C VAL A 555 -10.54 16.85 7.81
N SER A 556 -9.99 17.29 8.94
CA SER A 556 -9.17 18.50 9.02
C SER A 556 -7.91 18.40 8.15
N LEU A 557 -7.21 17.25 8.17
CA LEU A 557 -6.04 17.02 7.32
C LEU A 557 -6.42 17.08 5.84
N GLN A 558 -7.48 16.36 5.44
CA GLN A 558 -7.93 16.32 4.06
C GLN A 558 -8.41 17.69 3.58
N ALA A 559 -9.19 18.42 4.38
CA ALA A 559 -9.58 19.80 4.08
C ALA A 559 -8.38 20.73 3.92
N THR A 560 -7.34 20.56 4.76
CA THR A 560 -6.08 21.31 4.64
C THR A 560 -5.38 21.03 3.31
N LEU A 561 -5.29 19.75 2.92
CA LEU A 561 -4.71 19.33 1.65
C LEU A 561 -5.47 19.94 0.46
N SER A 562 -6.79 19.80 0.44
CA SER A 562 -7.68 20.30 -0.62
C SER A 562 -7.70 21.83 -0.70
N ALA A 563 -7.68 22.53 0.44
CA ALA A 563 -7.66 23.99 0.48
C ALA A 563 -6.34 24.59 -0.04
N GLY A 564 -5.26 23.80 -0.10
CA GLY A 564 -3.97 24.28 -0.60
C GLY A 564 -3.94 24.64 -2.09
N GLN A 565 -4.98 24.34 -2.86
CA GLN A 565 -5.12 24.85 -4.25
C GLN A 565 -5.67 26.28 -4.32
N LEU A 566 -6.23 26.79 -3.21
CA LEU A 566 -6.84 28.11 -3.16
C LEU A 566 -5.77 29.22 -3.19
N LYS A 567 -6.19 30.45 -3.49
CA LYS A 567 -5.30 31.61 -3.46
C LYS A 567 -4.90 31.95 -2.03
N ALA A 568 -3.69 32.48 -1.84
CA ALA A 568 -3.16 32.82 -0.52
C ALA A 568 -4.12 33.65 0.35
N GLY A 569 -4.76 34.69 -0.23
CA GLY A 569 -5.72 35.54 0.49
C GLY A 569 -6.97 34.82 1.01
N GLN A 570 -7.27 33.62 0.52
CA GLN A 570 -8.42 32.82 0.95
C GLN A 570 -8.07 31.83 2.07
N VAL A 571 -6.81 31.38 2.17
CA VAL A 571 -6.45 30.19 2.98
C VAL A 571 -5.34 30.43 4.00
N VAL A 572 -4.42 31.39 3.77
CA VAL A 572 -3.27 31.62 4.65
C VAL A 572 -3.66 31.88 6.12
N PRO A 573 -4.70 32.67 6.44
CA PRO A 573 -5.14 32.82 7.83
C PRO A 573 -5.55 31.50 8.48
N ALA A 574 -6.27 30.64 7.77
CA ALA A 574 -6.70 29.34 8.27
C ALA A 574 -5.51 28.39 8.46
N PHE A 575 -4.55 28.38 7.53
CA PHE A 575 -3.31 27.61 7.68
C PHE A 575 -2.47 28.08 8.86
N ALA A 576 -2.32 29.40 9.07
CA ALA A 576 -1.59 29.92 10.21
C ALA A 576 -2.24 29.47 11.54
N SER A 577 -3.57 29.63 11.67
CA SER A 577 -4.31 29.18 12.85
C SER A 577 -4.24 27.67 13.07
N LEU A 578 -4.21 26.86 12.00
CA LEU A 578 -4.03 25.41 12.09
C LEU A 578 -2.63 25.06 12.61
N ILE A 579 -1.57 25.66 12.05
CA ILE A 579 -0.19 25.41 12.47
C ILE A 579 0.01 25.80 13.93
N GLU A 580 -0.52 26.93 14.39
CA GLU A 580 -0.42 27.31 15.81
C GLU A 580 -1.02 26.28 16.77
N LYS A 581 -2.05 25.55 16.32
CA LYS A 581 -2.70 24.49 17.11
C LYS A 581 -2.04 23.12 16.94
N LYS A 582 -1.52 22.80 15.75
CA LYS A 582 -1.14 21.44 15.35
C LYS A 582 0.32 21.29 14.87
N TYR A 583 1.20 22.28 15.09
CA TYR A 583 2.61 22.25 14.63
C TYR A 583 3.42 21.02 15.09
N LYS A 584 3.03 20.38 16.20
CA LYS A 584 3.68 19.15 16.70
C LYS A 584 3.37 17.93 15.84
N ASP A 585 2.27 17.96 15.10
CA ASP A 585 1.90 16.93 14.16
C ASP A 585 2.53 17.26 12.80
N MET A 586 3.45 16.39 12.38
CA MET A 586 4.15 16.55 11.12
C MET A 586 3.22 16.42 9.91
N TRP A 587 2.09 15.71 10.02
CA TRP A 587 1.16 15.53 8.91
C TRP A 587 0.46 16.84 8.58
N PHE A 588 -0.02 17.56 9.59
CA PHE A 588 -0.59 18.89 9.40
C PHE A 588 0.43 19.89 8.87
N SER A 589 1.64 19.88 9.43
CA SER A 589 2.73 20.74 8.97
C SER A 589 3.06 20.50 7.49
N ASN A 590 3.22 19.24 7.07
CA ASN A 590 3.52 18.91 5.68
C ASN A 590 2.31 19.10 4.75
N ALA A 591 1.08 18.91 5.22
CA ALA A 591 -0.11 19.21 4.44
C ALA A 591 -0.17 20.70 4.05
N VAL A 592 0.08 21.61 4.99
CA VAL A 592 0.17 23.05 4.72
C VAL A 592 1.34 23.34 3.78
N LEU A 593 2.54 22.86 4.11
CA LEU A 593 3.76 23.12 3.34
C LEU A 593 3.75 22.50 1.93
N SER A 594 2.89 21.51 1.66
CA SER A 594 2.75 20.90 0.32
C SER A 594 2.03 21.80 -0.69
N SER A 595 1.56 22.98 -0.27
CA SER A 595 0.86 23.95 -1.11
C SER A 595 1.69 25.22 -1.30
N ASN A 596 1.55 25.89 -2.46
CA ASN A 596 2.15 27.20 -2.69
C ASN A 596 1.77 28.25 -1.63
N PRO A 597 0.48 28.49 -1.31
CA PRO A 597 0.13 29.45 -0.26
C PRO A 597 0.67 29.05 1.12
N GLY A 598 0.61 27.75 1.47
CA GLY A 598 1.07 27.24 2.77
C GLY A 598 2.59 27.10 2.91
N SER A 599 3.37 27.41 1.88
CA SER A 599 4.84 27.42 1.94
C SER A 599 5.44 28.73 1.42
N SER A 600 4.65 29.81 1.46
CA SER A 600 5.05 31.16 1.05
C SER A 600 5.50 32.01 2.23
N PHE A 601 6.14 33.14 1.96
CA PHE A 601 6.44 34.12 3.02
C PHE A 601 5.17 34.68 3.67
N GLU A 602 4.06 34.79 2.94
CA GLU A 602 2.78 35.27 3.46
C GLU A 602 2.29 34.43 4.65
N LEU A 603 2.58 33.13 4.70
CA LEU A 603 2.30 32.30 5.87
C LEU A 603 3.18 32.68 7.07
N VAL A 604 4.47 32.92 6.85
CA VAL A 604 5.41 33.34 7.91
C VAL A 604 4.97 34.68 8.49
N ASP A 605 4.62 35.64 7.64
CA ASP A 605 4.12 36.95 8.02
C ASP A 605 2.80 36.83 8.82
N GLN A 606 1.90 35.94 8.40
CA GLN A 606 0.66 35.70 9.14
C GLN A 606 0.91 35.08 10.54
N LEU A 607 1.80 34.10 10.65
CA LEU A 607 2.19 33.51 11.95
C LEU A 607 2.84 34.55 12.87
N ALA A 608 3.63 35.47 12.31
CA ALA A 608 4.23 36.57 13.07
C ALA A 608 3.17 37.57 13.56
N LYS A 609 2.17 37.90 12.73
CA LYS A 609 1.06 38.80 13.10
C LYS A 609 0.14 38.20 14.15
N ASN A 610 -0.13 36.88 14.09
CA ASN A 610 -0.90 36.19 15.12
C ASN A 610 -0.18 36.20 16.48
N GLY A 611 1.16 36.20 16.47
CA GLY A 611 2.01 36.43 17.64
C GLY A 611 2.21 35.22 18.55
N ALA A 612 1.47 34.10 18.37
CA ALA A 612 1.60 32.94 19.24
C ALA A 612 2.75 31.99 18.85
N PHE A 613 3.00 31.82 17.55
CA PHE A 613 3.97 30.84 17.05
C PHE A 613 5.41 31.11 17.50
N PHE A 614 5.89 32.35 17.33
CA PHE A 614 7.31 32.73 17.55
C PHE A 614 7.66 33.14 19.00
N THR A 615 6.77 32.88 19.97
CA THR A 615 6.98 33.24 21.39
C THR A 615 8.17 32.51 22.04
N ALA A 616 8.29 31.21 21.79
CA ALA A 616 9.38 30.38 22.29
C ALA A 616 9.65 29.23 21.31
N PRO A 617 10.93 28.94 21.01
CA PRO A 617 11.28 27.84 20.13
C PRO A 617 11.18 26.49 20.83
N ASP A 618 10.73 25.51 20.07
CA ASP A 618 10.84 24.10 20.37
C ASP A 618 11.26 23.35 19.09
N SER A 619 11.59 22.06 19.22
CA SER A 619 12.08 21.26 18.10
C SER A 619 11.11 21.20 16.92
N ALA A 620 9.80 21.15 17.16
CA ALA A 620 8.80 21.04 16.11
C ALA A 620 8.63 22.37 15.36
N LYS A 621 8.55 23.50 16.08
CA LYS A 621 8.48 24.82 15.44
C LYS A 621 9.76 25.16 14.67
N LEU A 622 10.93 24.83 15.23
CA LEU A 622 12.21 25.02 14.55
C LEU A 622 12.30 24.18 13.27
N ALA A 623 11.84 22.93 13.32
CA ALA A 623 11.73 22.08 12.12
C ALA A 623 10.78 22.69 11.08
N PHE A 624 9.64 23.25 11.50
CA PHE A 624 8.72 23.96 10.60
C PHE A 624 9.40 25.16 9.92
N VAL A 625 10.07 26.03 10.68
CA VAL A 625 10.81 27.19 10.17
C VAL A 625 11.91 26.78 9.19
N LYS A 626 12.67 25.72 9.51
CA LYS A 626 13.66 25.16 8.60
C LYS A 626 13.03 24.65 7.30
N ASN A 627 11.92 23.92 7.38
CA ASN A 627 11.26 23.32 6.23
C ASN A 627 10.67 24.37 5.29
N ILE A 628 9.95 25.37 5.81
CA ILE A 628 9.42 26.47 4.98
C ILE A 628 10.56 27.30 4.37
N SER A 629 11.64 27.54 5.11
CA SER A 629 12.82 28.27 4.60
C SER A 629 13.56 27.46 3.54
N THR A 630 13.58 26.12 3.65
CA THR A 630 14.11 25.22 2.60
C THR A 630 13.28 25.32 1.33
N ILE A 631 11.95 25.33 1.44
CA ILE A 631 11.05 25.45 0.29
C ILE A 631 11.24 26.82 -0.39
N ILE A 632 11.18 27.91 0.37
CA ILE A 632 11.41 29.29 -0.14
C ILE A 632 12.80 29.41 -0.78
N GLY A 633 13.84 28.90 -0.11
CA GLY A 633 15.22 28.91 -0.63
C GLY A 633 15.33 28.16 -1.94
N SER A 634 14.69 27.00 -2.06
CA SER A 634 14.76 26.19 -3.28
C SER A 634 14.03 26.80 -4.48
N ARG A 635 13.04 27.68 -4.26
CA ARG A 635 12.43 28.51 -5.32
C ARG A 635 13.38 29.57 -5.85
N LYS A 636 14.34 30.04 -5.04
CA LYS A 636 15.25 31.16 -5.33
C LYS A 636 14.53 32.46 -5.75
N SER A 637 13.32 32.68 -5.26
CA SER A 637 12.58 33.93 -5.49
C SER A 637 13.24 35.09 -4.73
N GLY A 638 13.80 36.07 -5.46
CA GLY A 638 14.45 37.24 -4.86
C GLY A 638 13.54 38.01 -3.90
N ALA A 639 12.26 38.13 -4.23
CA ALA A 639 11.27 38.78 -3.39
C ALA A 639 10.97 38.00 -2.09
N GLU A 640 10.69 36.70 -2.19
CA GLU A 640 10.37 35.89 -0.99
C GLU A 640 11.60 35.75 -0.07
N VAL A 641 12.78 35.50 -0.63
CA VAL A 641 14.01 35.37 0.16
C VAL A 641 14.35 36.70 0.84
N SER A 642 14.21 37.84 0.17
CA SER A 642 14.47 39.15 0.78
C SER A 642 13.51 39.44 1.93
N LYS A 643 12.21 39.14 1.77
CA LYS A 643 11.22 39.24 2.85
C LYS A 643 11.58 38.34 4.04
N LEU A 644 11.99 37.10 3.78
CA LEU A 644 12.38 36.14 4.83
C LEU A 644 13.65 36.59 5.59
N LEU A 645 14.66 37.10 4.88
CA LEU A 645 15.87 37.64 5.50
C LEU A 645 15.58 38.89 6.35
N ALA A 646 14.69 39.76 5.87
CA ALA A 646 14.22 40.91 6.66
C ALA A 646 13.47 40.44 7.92
N PHE A 647 12.65 39.39 7.81
CA PHE A 647 11.96 38.80 8.95
C PHE A 647 12.92 38.24 10.01
N PHE A 648 14.04 37.62 9.62
CA PHE A 648 15.05 37.16 10.58
C PHE A 648 15.75 38.30 11.34
N SER A 649 15.62 39.55 10.87
CA SER A 649 16.07 40.75 11.58
C SER A 649 14.96 41.40 12.42
N SER A 650 13.74 40.86 12.42
CA SER A 650 12.57 41.44 13.08
C SER A 650 12.53 41.14 14.59
N PRO A 651 11.87 41.99 15.41
CA PRO A 651 11.69 41.74 16.84
C PRO A 651 11.02 40.40 17.18
N ALA A 652 10.22 39.84 16.26
CA ALA A 652 9.51 38.59 16.47
C ALA A 652 10.42 37.39 16.67
N VAL A 653 11.62 37.40 16.07
CA VAL A 653 12.55 36.25 16.10
C VAL A 653 13.96 36.61 16.51
N LYS A 654 14.38 37.89 16.39
CA LYS A 654 15.77 38.29 16.67
C LYS A 654 16.18 38.16 18.14
N THR A 655 15.22 37.99 19.05
CA THR A 655 15.47 37.82 20.49
C THR A 655 15.93 36.41 20.83
N ASP A 656 15.58 35.40 20.03
CA ASP A 656 16.07 34.03 20.16
C ASP A 656 16.74 33.57 18.85
N GLN A 657 18.06 33.43 18.90
CA GLN A 657 18.88 33.18 17.72
C GLN A 657 18.58 31.83 17.05
N LYS A 658 17.95 30.87 17.74
CA LYS A 658 17.62 29.56 17.18
C LYS A 658 16.70 29.66 15.96
N TRP A 659 15.76 30.61 15.97
CA TRP A 659 14.89 30.87 14.82
C TRP A 659 15.66 31.30 13.58
N VAL A 660 16.59 32.24 13.78
CA VAL A 660 17.43 32.79 12.71
C VAL A 660 18.36 31.70 12.16
N GLN A 661 18.98 30.93 13.05
CA GLN A 661 19.88 29.83 12.68
C GLN A 661 19.16 28.76 11.86
N GLU A 662 18.03 28.23 12.33
CA GLU A 662 17.31 27.19 11.59
C GLU A 662 16.68 27.71 10.29
N GLY A 663 16.24 28.97 10.27
CA GLY A 663 15.79 29.64 9.06
C GLY A 663 16.89 29.74 7.99
N LEU A 664 18.09 30.20 8.38
CA LEU A 664 19.25 30.29 7.49
C LEU A 664 19.76 28.91 7.05
N ASN A 665 19.79 27.92 7.96
CA ASN A 665 20.11 26.53 7.64
C ASN A 665 19.14 25.95 6.61
N GLY A 666 17.85 26.27 6.75
CA GLY A 666 16.81 25.95 5.79
C GLY A 666 17.07 26.59 4.42
N LEU A 667 17.30 27.91 4.37
CA LEU A 667 17.64 28.63 3.13
C LEU A 667 18.86 28.02 2.43
N ALA A 668 19.94 27.75 3.16
CA ALA A 668 21.16 27.12 2.63
C ALA A 668 20.85 25.74 2.02
N THR A 669 20.04 24.93 2.72
CA THR A 669 19.58 23.63 2.21
C THR A 669 18.74 23.80 0.94
N GLY A 670 17.85 24.78 0.91
CA GLY A 670 17.01 25.12 -0.22
C GLY A 670 17.82 25.52 -1.46
N PHE A 671 18.78 26.42 -1.31
CA PHE A 671 19.65 26.87 -2.40
C PHE A 671 20.42 25.70 -3.03
N LYS A 672 21.00 24.81 -2.23
CA LYS A 672 21.72 23.61 -2.71
C LYS A 672 20.80 22.65 -3.48
N LYS A 673 19.55 22.49 -3.02
CA LYS A 673 18.56 21.59 -3.63
C LYS A 673 17.82 22.20 -4.82
N SER A 674 17.98 23.50 -5.08
CA SER A 674 17.28 24.16 -6.17
C SER A 674 17.65 23.53 -7.51
N LYS A 675 16.63 23.28 -8.33
CA LYS A 675 16.81 22.94 -9.75
C LYS A 675 17.32 24.14 -10.56
N ASN A 676 17.06 25.37 -10.08
CA ASN A 676 17.65 26.57 -10.67
C ASN A 676 19.09 26.73 -10.17
N LYS A 677 20.05 26.65 -11.09
CA LYS A 677 21.49 26.70 -10.85
C LYS A 677 22.07 28.11 -10.90
N GLU A 678 21.27 29.10 -11.28
CA GLU A 678 21.72 30.48 -11.31
C GLU A 678 21.86 31.05 -9.89
N GLY A 679 22.97 31.74 -9.64
CA GLY A 679 23.16 32.52 -8.43
C GLY A 679 22.27 33.77 -8.43
N ASN A 680 22.10 34.40 -7.26
CA ASN A 680 21.39 35.67 -7.15
C ASN A 680 22.24 36.70 -6.39
N ALA A 681 22.86 37.61 -7.14
CA ALA A 681 23.79 38.60 -6.58
C ALA A 681 23.14 39.52 -5.54
N ALA A 682 21.85 39.86 -5.71
CA ALA A 682 21.11 40.70 -4.76
C ALA A 682 20.89 39.98 -3.42
N ILE A 683 20.51 38.70 -3.46
CA ILE A 683 20.40 37.87 -2.24
C ILE A 683 21.77 37.71 -1.59
N ALA A 684 22.83 37.42 -2.37
CA ALA A 684 24.19 37.26 -1.85
C ALA A 684 24.69 38.54 -1.14
N ALA A 685 24.45 39.71 -1.75
CA ALA A 685 24.79 41.00 -1.16
C ALA A 685 24.01 41.25 0.14
N THR A 686 22.73 40.87 0.18
CA THR A 686 21.88 40.99 1.36
C THR A 686 22.38 40.10 2.50
N LEU A 687 22.70 38.84 2.22
CA LEU A 687 23.26 37.91 3.20
C LEU A 687 24.57 38.43 3.79
N LYS A 688 25.49 38.91 2.95
CA LYS A 688 26.77 39.49 3.39
C LYS A 688 26.57 40.76 4.24
N LYS A 689 25.61 41.61 3.87
CA LYS A 689 25.26 42.80 4.67
C LYS A 689 24.74 42.39 6.05
N LEU A 690 23.83 41.43 6.12
CA LEU A 690 23.25 40.97 7.38
C LEU A 690 24.27 40.24 8.26
N GLU A 691 25.18 39.46 7.66
CA GLU A 691 26.33 38.83 8.33
C GLU A 691 27.17 39.87 9.09
N GLY A 692 27.46 41.02 8.47
CA GLY A 692 28.26 42.09 9.09
C GLY A 692 27.64 42.67 10.36
N SER A 693 26.30 42.68 10.43
CA SER A 693 25.53 43.13 11.60
C SER A 693 25.05 41.99 12.51
N ALA A 694 25.36 40.73 12.20
CA ALA A 694 24.88 39.58 12.95
C ALA A 694 25.67 39.37 14.25
N VAL A 695 24.98 38.88 15.28
CA VAL A 695 25.63 38.34 16.48
C VAL A 695 26.56 37.18 16.11
N ALA A 696 27.62 36.97 16.89
CA ALA A 696 28.69 36.02 16.58
C ALA A 696 28.17 34.62 16.23
N GLU A 697 27.16 34.14 16.97
CA GLU A 697 26.55 32.82 16.81
C GLU A 697 25.86 32.61 15.46
N ASN A 698 25.43 33.67 14.77
CA ASN A 698 24.70 33.56 13.50
C ASN A 698 25.59 33.77 12.27
N LYS A 699 26.80 34.31 12.45
CA LYS A 699 27.69 34.65 11.32
C LYS A 699 27.92 33.45 10.39
N LYS A 700 28.19 32.28 10.98
CA LYS A 700 28.39 31.04 10.22
C LYS A 700 27.16 30.67 9.39
N ALA A 701 25.94 30.76 9.94
CA ALA A 701 24.72 30.42 9.20
C ALA A 701 24.47 31.36 8.01
N TYR A 702 24.80 32.65 8.13
CA TYR A 702 24.77 33.60 7.02
C TYR A 702 25.82 33.27 5.93
N GLN A 703 27.04 32.91 6.35
CA GLN A 703 28.11 32.49 5.44
C GLN A 703 27.73 31.22 4.68
N ASP A 704 27.24 30.20 5.38
CA ASP A 704 26.81 28.93 4.81
C ASP A 704 25.67 29.13 3.79
N ALA A 705 24.71 30.02 4.07
CA ALA A 705 23.65 30.38 3.15
C ALA A 705 24.16 31.14 1.91
N ALA A 706 25.12 32.06 2.09
CA ALA A 706 25.72 32.80 0.97
C ALA A 706 26.58 31.89 0.08
N GLU A 707 27.30 30.93 0.67
CA GLU A 707 28.09 29.94 -0.06
C GLU A 707 27.19 28.96 -0.82
N ALA A 708 26.11 28.48 -0.19
CA ALA A 708 25.10 27.62 -0.81
C ALA A 708 24.46 28.24 -2.07
N LEU A 709 24.39 29.56 -2.14
CA LEU A 709 23.86 30.29 -3.30
C LEU A 709 24.88 30.40 -4.46
N LYS A 710 26.18 30.28 -4.18
CA LYS A 710 27.26 30.33 -5.18
C LYS A 710 27.57 28.96 -5.79
N GLY A 711 27.44 27.89 -4.99
CA GLY A 711 27.82 26.52 -5.37
C GLY A 711 26.67 25.65 -5.90
N SER A 712 25.53 26.24 -6.29
CA SER A 712 24.34 25.51 -6.70
C SER A 712 24.34 25.15 -8.17
#